data_AF-A0AAP2W5P9-F1
#
_entry.id   AF-A0AAP2W5P9-F1
#
_cell.length_a   1.000
_cell.length_b   1.000
_cell.length_c   1.000
_cell.angle_alpha   90.00
_cell.angle_beta   90.00
_cell.angle_gamma   90.00
#
_symmetry.space_group_name_H-M   'P 1'
#
loop_
_entity.id
_entity.type
_entity.pdbx_description
1 polymer ?
#
loop_
_entity_poly.entity_id
_entity_poly.type
_entity_poly.pdbx_seq_one_letter_code
_entity_poly.pdbx_strand_id
1 'polypeptide(L)'
;MQSPAYKVKIGSATYDSSRLREIISIYVDLDMDVPLDRFKITLMKDSKSSSIKKGDPVQIELGYDGALNKVLTGTVNTVEPKISEVIVSGFSLMSLLTDAKINQVYENQSAGAMVKDMAGRAGLAVKEASDGISFPMYSIDDSKNVYTHIHELAQLCGFDLYLTGDGKLVFKKYERKTPRPFKYGRDVLEAEANELTPPATSVKVYGESPSSFKGANTSHLKSKKVVEGIAGNGGTVLTMEDARIRDKDTADKVAVAKLESLMTPLKGTIRSLGNTRVAPGDTIEIKEMPDSRINGEFEVRSMSHIFSGAEGLITTAGWIKKVSISPSEPALMSPPAVPAPPKPPSPLEEELKKAQGAMEESRLKLMDAVESGEAALEGMLAEINNAISEMDKRAEEMIKAAEEAKNTALEAAREALKKADELKKELEAQKKKIQDAIDEKMKKFEEYKKEAMAQADKYAGELTKLKEEGKKLADQASAKVEDVKKKVAEKQKELEDALNKAKEKMDETIRQARDKKKELEDAKGSVTGEVEGVGVADKAKIPDMEKEIGRLEKEAEDLKKEIDEKQKAIEDVVSGVSEKAEEIEKEVREKIADIDNKVKEIEGKAEEVKKGIDDAEKELKGYVDEAKKNLDEITKEIQEQIDEAKKMAEDIVKEAEEKYSQSVKKAEEAKKEAMTSLEKVKKSYNEARDKVIEAKKMAGLE
;
A
#
# COMPACT_ATOMS: atom_id res chain seq x y z
N MET A 1 3.57 -27.90 18.82
CA MET A 1 3.56 -27.86 17.35
C MET A 1 3.38 -26.41 16.95
N GLN A 2 4.26 -25.85 16.13
CA GLN A 2 4.04 -24.51 15.59
C GLN A 2 2.89 -24.58 14.57
N SER A 3 1.88 -23.73 14.72
CA SER A 3 0.78 -23.66 13.78
C SER A 3 1.17 -22.77 12.60
N PRO A 4 0.93 -23.19 11.35
CA PRO A 4 1.05 -22.32 10.19
C PRO A 4 0.18 -21.08 10.34
N ALA A 5 0.76 -19.92 10.04
CA ALA A 5 0.12 -18.62 10.15
C ALA A 5 0.25 -17.84 8.84
N TYR A 6 -0.70 -16.93 8.61
CA TYR A 6 -0.69 -16.03 7.47
C TYR A 6 -1.22 -14.66 7.86
N LYS A 7 -0.79 -13.65 7.10
CA LYS A 7 -1.39 -12.31 7.08
C LYS A 7 -1.42 -11.84 5.64
N VAL A 8 -2.62 -11.60 5.12
CA VAL A 8 -2.85 -11.21 3.73
C VAL A 8 -3.64 -9.91 3.73
N LYS A 9 -3.07 -8.89 3.11
CA LYS A 9 -3.73 -7.60 2.90
C LYS A 9 -4.03 -7.44 1.42
N ILE A 10 -5.29 -7.17 1.09
CA ILE A 10 -5.77 -6.93 -0.29
C ILE A 10 -6.63 -5.67 -0.26
N GLY A 11 -6.14 -4.59 -0.86
CA GLY A 11 -6.80 -3.28 -0.76
C GLY A 11 -6.95 -2.85 0.70
N SER A 12 -8.19 -2.58 1.12
CA SER A 12 -8.53 -2.28 2.52
C SER A 12 -8.81 -3.53 3.38
N ALA A 13 -8.96 -4.71 2.77
CA ALA A 13 -9.25 -5.94 3.49
C ALA A 13 -7.97 -6.57 4.06
N THR A 14 -8.03 -7.01 5.32
CA THR A 14 -6.98 -7.79 5.97
C THR A 14 -7.55 -9.12 6.45
N TYR A 15 -6.82 -10.18 6.17
CA TYR A 15 -7.10 -11.55 6.53
C TYR A 15 -5.91 -12.10 7.32
N ASP A 16 -6.18 -12.78 8.42
CA ASP A 16 -5.15 -13.36 9.29
C ASP A 16 -5.58 -14.72 9.82
N SER A 17 -4.61 -15.51 10.30
CA SER A 17 -4.86 -16.84 10.84
C SER A 17 -5.56 -16.86 12.21
N SER A 18 -5.79 -15.70 12.86
CA SER A 18 -6.54 -15.63 14.13
C SER A 18 -8.04 -15.83 13.92
N ARG A 19 -8.55 -15.51 12.73
CA ARG A 19 -9.95 -15.71 12.35
C ARG A 19 -10.10 -17.04 11.63
N LEU A 20 -10.94 -17.91 12.18
CA LEU A 20 -11.16 -19.23 11.59
C LEU A 20 -11.80 -19.11 10.20
N ARG A 21 -11.11 -19.67 9.20
CA ARG A 21 -11.61 -20.01 7.85
C ARG A 21 -11.93 -18.84 6.91
N GLU A 22 -11.35 -17.65 7.06
CA GLU A 22 -11.51 -16.60 6.03
C GLU A 22 -10.75 -16.96 4.73
N ILE A 23 -9.54 -17.54 4.84
CA ILE A 23 -8.76 -18.04 3.70
C ILE A 23 -8.80 -19.58 3.65
N ILE A 24 -9.11 -20.11 2.45
CA ILE A 24 -9.10 -21.55 2.15
C ILE A 24 -7.70 -21.99 1.70
N SER A 25 -7.08 -21.24 0.79
CA SER A 25 -5.73 -21.52 0.31
C SER A 25 -5.00 -20.28 -0.19
N ILE A 26 -3.67 -20.31 -0.09
CA ILE A 26 -2.75 -19.31 -0.63
C ILE A 26 -1.71 -20.07 -1.45
N TYR A 27 -1.50 -19.62 -2.68
CA TYR A 27 -0.45 -20.09 -3.57
C TYR A 27 0.38 -18.88 -3.99
N VAL A 28 1.68 -18.94 -3.78
CA VAL A 28 2.66 -17.94 -4.23
C VAL A 28 3.75 -18.67 -5.01
N ASP A 29 4.15 -18.11 -6.14
CA ASP A 29 5.15 -18.69 -7.04
C ASP A 29 6.07 -17.56 -7.51
N LEU A 30 7.32 -17.63 -7.08
CA LEU A 30 8.40 -16.70 -7.38
C LEU A 30 9.43 -17.42 -8.24
N ASP A 31 9.84 -16.87 -9.38
CA ASP A 31 10.78 -17.55 -10.28
C ASP A 31 11.62 -16.55 -11.07
N MET A 32 12.95 -16.65 -10.96
CA MET A 32 13.88 -15.79 -11.71
C MET A 32 13.86 -15.99 -13.22
N ASP A 33 13.40 -17.16 -13.68
CA ASP A 33 13.38 -17.52 -15.09
C ASP A 33 12.02 -17.21 -15.76
N VAL A 34 11.04 -16.74 -14.98
CA VAL A 34 9.70 -16.35 -15.46
C VAL A 34 9.52 -14.83 -15.30
N PRO A 35 8.94 -14.13 -16.30
CA PRO A 35 8.81 -12.67 -16.23
C PRO A 35 7.97 -12.11 -15.07
N LEU A 36 7.02 -12.90 -14.57
CA LEU A 36 6.06 -12.46 -13.57
C LEU A 36 5.90 -13.53 -12.49
N ASP A 37 6.21 -13.15 -11.27
CA ASP A 37 5.79 -13.91 -10.10
C ASP A 37 4.27 -13.79 -9.96
N ARG A 38 3.63 -14.84 -9.46
CA ARG A 38 2.17 -14.94 -9.38
C ARG A 38 1.71 -15.35 -8.00
N PHE A 39 0.50 -14.94 -7.66
CA PHE A 39 -0.22 -15.46 -6.51
C PHE A 39 -1.64 -15.83 -6.89
N LYS A 40 -2.20 -16.77 -6.13
CA LYS A 40 -3.61 -17.17 -6.17
C LYS A 40 -4.08 -17.42 -4.75
N ILE A 41 -5.15 -16.75 -4.35
CA ILE A 41 -5.74 -16.84 -3.02
C ILE A 41 -7.20 -17.24 -3.19
N THR A 42 -7.61 -18.27 -2.44
CA THR A 42 -9.00 -18.73 -2.41
C THR A 42 -9.59 -18.30 -1.07
N LEU A 43 -10.59 -17.42 -1.12
CA LEU A 43 -11.26 -16.83 0.04
C LEU A 43 -12.66 -17.40 0.19
N MET A 44 -13.13 -17.55 1.42
CA MET A 44 -14.56 -17.73 1.67
C MET A 44 -15.30 -16.46 1.25
N LYS A 45 -16.46 -16.62 0.59
CA LYS A 45 -17.26 -15.48 0.16
C LYS A 45 -17.94 -14.80 1.35
N ASP A 46 -17.66 -13.52 1.51
CA ASP A 46 -18.21 -12.64 2.54
C ASP A 46 -18.22 -11.18 2.05
N SER A 47 -18.62 -10.22 2.91
CA SER A 47 -18.66 -8.80 2.52
C SER A 47 -17.27 -8.23 2.20
N LYS A 48 -16.20 -8.69 2.88
CA LYS A 48 -14.82 -8.26 2.65
C LYS A 48 -14.30 -8.74 1.29
N SER A 49 -14.35 -10.05 1.03
CA SER A 49 -13.86 -10.67 -0.21
C SER A 49 -14.66 -10.21 -1.43
N SER A 50 -15.94 -9.89 -1.25
CA SER A 50 -16.80 -9.34 -2.32
C SER A 50 -16.47 -7.88 -2.66
N SER A 51 -15.70 -7.18 -1.82
CA SER A 51 -15.26 -5.79 -2.07
C SER A 51 -13.95 -5.68 -2.85
N ILE A 52 -13.20 -6.78 -2.99
CA ILE A 52 -11.92 -6.85 -3.68
C ILE A 52 -12.10 -6.59 -5.18
N LYS A 53 -11.22 -5.76 -5.75
CA LYS A 53 -11.26 -5.35 -7.15
C LYS A 53 -9.93 -5.56 -7.83
N LYS A 54 -9.96 -5.66 -9.16
CA LYS A 54 -8.75 -5.59 -10.00
C LYS A 54 -8.01 -4.28 -9.72
N GLY A 55 -6.69 -4.36 -9.58
CA GLY A 55 -5.81 -3.24 -9.26
C GLY A 55 -5.57 -3.03 -7.77
N ASP A 56 -6.30 -3.71 -6.88
CA ASP A 56 -6.05 -3.58 -5.44
C ASP A 56 -4.61 -4.03 -5.10
N PRO A 57 -3.89 -3.30 -4.24
CA PRO A 57 -2.56 -3.70 -3.78
C PRO A 57 -2.66 -4.94 -2.89
N VAL A 58 -1.67 -5.82 -3.01
CA VAL A 58 -1.60 -7.09 -2.27
C VAL A 58 -0.28 -7.22 -1.55
N GLN A 59 -0.35 -7.62 -0.28
CA GLN A 59 0.79 -8.03 0.54
C GLN A 59 0.49 -9.39 1.17
N ILE A 60 1.38 -10.35 0.95
CA ILE A 60 1.25 -11.72 1.45
C ILE A 60 2.40 -12.01 2.41
N GLU A 61 2.04 -12.35 3.64
CA GLU A 61 2.96 -12.81 4.66
C GLU A 61 2.58 -14.24 5.09
N LEU A 62 3.57 -15.13 5.09
CA LEU A 62 3.41 -16.54 5.44
C LEU A 62 4.48 -16.94 6.47
N GLY A 63 4.15 -17.88 7.34
CA GLY A 63 5.10 -18.45 8.28
C GLY A 63 4.42 -19.29 9.34
N TYR A 64 4.95 -19.20 10.56
CA TYR A 64 4.38 -19.82 11.75
C TYR A 64 4.02 -18.74 12.77
N ASP A 65 3.20 -19.08 13.77
CA ASP A 65 2.81 -18.16 14.84
C ASP A 65 4.02 -17.41 15.43
N GLY A 66 3.95 -16.08 15.44
CA GLY A 66 5.03 -15.20 15.92
C GLY A 66 6.21 -15.00 14.95
N ALA A 67 6.18 -15.59 13.76
CA ALA A 67 7.26 -15.52 12.78
C ALA A 67 6.75 -15.50 11.32
N LEU A 68 6.00 -14.44 10.97
CA LEU A 68 5.56 -14.19 9.60
C LEU A 68 6.67 -13.52 8.78
N ASN A 69 6.83 -13.95 7.53
CA ASN A 69 7.74 -13.33 6.57
C ASN A 69 6.94 -12.85 5.37
N LYS A 70 7.22 -11.64 4.90
CA LYS A 70 6.64 -11.11 3.67
C LYS A 70 7.22 -11.85 2.47
N VAL A 71 6.39 -12.61 1.79
CA VAL A 71 6.80 -13.44 0.65
C VAL A 71 6.51 -12.77 -0.69
N LEU A 72 5.48 -11.93 -0.78
CA LEU A 72 5.11 -11.26 -2.02
C LEU A 72 4.42 -9.92 -1.77
N THR A 73 4.76 -8.93 -2.60
CA THR A 73 4.03 -7.68 -2.76
C THR A 73 3.64 -7.51 -4.22
N GLY A 74 2.39 -7.17 -4.51
CA GLY A 74 1.85 -7.17 -5.87
C GLY A 74 0.51 -6.47 -6.00
N THR A 75 -0.20 -6.80 -7.08
CA THR A 75 -1.53 -6.23 -7.40
C THR A 75 -2.50 -7.30 -7.89
N VAL A 76 -3.78 -7.17 -7.55
CA VAL A 76 -4.83 -8.05 -8.05
C VAL A 76 -5.01 -7.86 -9.56
N ASN A 77 -4.96 -8.96 -10.32
CA ASN A 77 -5.28 -8.95 -11.75
C ASN A 77 -6.71 -9.45 -12.00
N THR A 78 -7.07 -10.58 -11.39
CA THR A 78 -8.33 -11.27 -11.66
C THR A 78 -9.04 -11.57 -10.35
N VAL A 79 -10.36 -11.31 -10.32
CA VAL A 79 -11.26 -11.69 -9.23
C VAL A 79 -12.37 -12.56 -9.84
N GLU A 80 -12.41 -13.82 -9.45
CA GLU A 80 -13.38 -14.81 -9.91
C GLU A 80 -14.33 -15.16 -8.76
N PRO A 81 -15.52 -14.53 -8.70
CA PRO A 81 -16.53 -14.90 -7.72
C PRO A 81 -17.16 -16.24 -8.11
N LYS A 82 -17.20 -17.18 -7.16
CA LYS A 82 -17.98 -18.42 -7.26
C LYS A 82 -19.18 -18.39 -6.30
N ILE A 83 -19.85 -19.53 -6.19
CA ILE A 83 -21.03 -19.71 -5.33
C ILE A 83 -20.66 -19.47 -3.85
N SER A 84 -19.62 -20.15 -3.37
CA SER A 84 -19.19 -20.13 -1.95
C SER A 84 -17.81 -19.50 -1.71
N GLU A 85 -17.04 -19.26 -2.77
CA GLU A 85 -15.66 -18.79 -2.70
C GLU A 85 -15.41 -17.62 -3.65
N VAL A 86 -14.36 -16.86 -3.38
CA VAL A 86 -13.80 -15.85 -4.28
C VAL A 86 -12.35 -16.22 -4.55
N ILE A 87 -12.00 -16.41 -5.81
CA ILE A 87 -10.62 -16.65 -6.22
C ILE A 87 -10.01 -15.33 -6.66
N VAL A 88 -8.96 -14.91 -5.97
CA VAL A 88 -8.20 -13.70 -6.29
C VAL A 88 -6.84 -14.13 -6.83
N SER A 89 -6.50 -13.70 -8.04
CA SER A 89 -5.20 -13.97 -8.64
C SER A 89 -4.54 -12.67 -9.09
N GLY A 90 -3.21 -12.61 -9.03
CA GLY A 90 -2.47 -11.43 -9.43
C GLY A 90 -0.98 -11.70 -9.60
N PHE A 91 -0.25 -10.62 -9.81
CA PHE A 91 1.18 -10.65 -10.09
C PHE A 91 1.95 -9.80 -9.08
N SER A 92 3.24 -10.05 -8.95
CA SER A 92 4.14 -9.15 -8.22
C SER A 92 4.25 -7.80 -8.93
N LEU A 93 4.90 -6.82 -8.29
CA LEU A 93 5.17 -5.50 -8.88
C LEU A 93 6.05 -5.55 -10.15
N MET A 94 6.55 -6.72 -10.55
CA MET A 94 7.27 -6.92 -11.80
C MET A 94 6.38 -6.64 -13.02
N SER A 95 5.05 -6.72 -12.85
CA SER A 95 4.06 -6.34 -13.87
C SER A 95 4.25 -4.91 -14.38
N LEU A 96 4.71 -3.99 -13.52
CA LEU A 96 5.03 -2.62 -13.91
C LEU A 96 6.09 -2.56 -15.02
N LEU A 97 7.08 -3.46 -14.99
CA LEU A 97 8.13 -3.53 -16.02
C LEU A 97 7.64 -4.22 -17.29
N THR A 98 6.73 -5.18 -17.18
CA THR A 98 6.17 -5.87 -18.36
C THR A 98 5.16 -5.01 -19.12
N ASP A 99 4.49 -4.10 -18.40
CA ASP A 99 3.51 -3.18 -18.97
C ASP A 99 4.18 -1.90 -19.52
N ALA A 100 5.29 -1.47 -18.91
CA ALA A 100 6.02 -0.28 -19.36
C ALA A 100 6.74 -0.50 -20.69
N LYS A 101 6.55 0.45 -21.61
CA LYS A 101 7.31 0.60 -22.86
C LYS A 101 7.86 2.01 -22.91
N ILE A 102 9.15 2.14 -23.22
CA ILE A 102 9.84 3.43 -23.25
C ILE A 102 10.66 3.53 -24.52
N ASN A 103 10.90 4.75 -24.98
CA ASN A 103 11.84 5.05 -26.05
C ASN A 103 12.96 5.91 -25.45
N GLN A 104 14.19 5.39 -25.42
CA GLN A 104 15.31 6.06 -24.76
C GLN A 104 16.64 5.61 -25.35
N VAL A 105 17.58 6.54 -25.49
CA VAL A 105 18.97 6.23 -25.80
C VAL A 105 19.82 6.54 -24.57
N TYR A 106 20.68 5.60 -24.19
CA TYR A 106 21.68 5.79 -23.15
C TYR A 106 23.07 5.85 -23.79
N GLU A 107 23.87 6.82 -23.37
CA GLU A 107 25.24 7.01 -23.84
C GLU A 107 26.21 6.90 -22.68
N ASN A 108 27.23 6.05 -22.82
CA ASN A 108 28.27 5.80 -21.82
C ASN A 108 27.73 5.50 -20.40
N GLN A 109 26.73 4.61 -20.31
CA GLN A 109 26.08 4.23 -19.05
C GLN A 109 26.39 2.77 -18.68
N SER A 110 26.43 2.49 -17.38
CA SER A 110 26.49 1.11 -16.85
C SER A 110 25.13 0.43 -16.96
N ALA A 111 25.11 -0.91 -17.04
CA ALA A 111 23.88 -1.70 -17.00
C ALA A 111 23.05 -1.34 -15.76
N GLY A 112 23.68 -1.26 -14.59
CA GLY A 112 23.01 -0.90 -13.34
C GLY A 112 22.38 0.50 -13.36
N ALA A 113 23.05 1.50 -13.95
CA ALA A 113 22.51 2.84 -14.10
C ALA A 113 21.28 2.86 -15.02
N MET A 114 21.33 2.15 -16.15
CA MET A 114 20.19 2.01 -17.07
C MET A 114 19.01 1.31 -16.41
N VAL A 115 19.26 0.24 -15.64
CA VAL A 115 18.22 -0.49 -14.90
C VAL A 115 17.54 0.41 -13.86
N LYS A 116 18.30 1.26 -13.15
CA LYS A 116 17.73 2.22 -12.20
C LYS A 116 16.81 3.24 -12.88
N ASP A 117 17.22 3.81 -14.01
CA ASP A 117 16.39 4.76 -14.76
C ASP A 117 15.12 4.07 -15.29
N MET A 118 15.28 2.89 -15.92
CA MET A 118 14.16 2.12 -16.46
C MET A 118 13.13 1.73 -15.39
N ALA A 119 13.58 1.18 -14.26
CA ALA A 119 12.71 0.79 -13.15
C ALA A 119 12.04 2.03 -12.53
N GLY A 120 12.78 3.12 -12.35
CA GLY A 120 12.24 4.39 -11.84
C GLY A 120 11.13 4.95 -12.73
N ARG A 121 11.31 4.94 -14.06
CA ARG A 121 10.28 5.37 -15.03
C ARG A 121 9.05 4.48 -15.04
N ALA A 122 9.21 3.18 -14.77
CA ALA A 122 8.10 2.25 -14.62
C ALA A 122 7.43 2.34 -13.23
N GLY A 123 7.94 3.17 -12.31
CA GLY A 123 7.41 3.30 -10.95
C GLY A 123 7.81 2.17 -10.00
N LEU A 124 8.83 1.37 -10.35
CA LEU A 124 9.32 0.26 -9.53
C LEU A 124 10.55 0.68 -8.70
N ALA A 125 10.48 0.44 -7.39
CA ALA A 125 11.60 0.70 -6.50
C ALA A 125 12.73 -0.32 -6.69
N VAL A 126 13.97 0.14 -6.72
CA VAL A 126 15.17 -0.70 -6.81
C VAL A 126 15.79 -0.85 -5.43
N LYS A 127 16.03 -2.09 -4.99
CA LYS A 127 16.80 -2.40 -3.78
C LYS A 127 18.29 -2.34 -4.07
N GLU A 128 18.71 -3.02 -5.12
CA GLU A 128 20.11 -3.14 -5.51
C GLU A 128 20.20 -3.28 -7.02
N ALA A 129 21.05 -2.47 -7.65
CA ALA A 129 21.38 -2.58 -9.06
C ALA A 129 22.86 -2.31 -9.23
N SER A 130 23.63 -3.38 -9.41
CA SER A 130 25.08 -3.36 -9.62
C SER A 130 25.40 -2.87 -11.02
N ASP A 131 26.51 -2.16 -11.18
CA ASP A 131 26.84 -1.48 -12.45
C ASP A 131 27.01 -2.44 -13.62
N GLY A 132 27.63 -3.61 -13.40
CA GLY A 132 27.85 -4.59 -14.45
C GLY A 132 28.72 -4.05 -15.60
N ILE A 133 28.34 -4.38 -16.82
CA ILE A 133 29.02 -3.92 -18.05
C ILE A 133 28.60 -2.49 -18.38
N SER A 134 29.51 -1.70 -18.95
CA SER A 134 29.21 -0.36 -19.47
C SER A 134 29.04 -0.37 -20.97
N PHE A 135 28.03 0.37 -21.45
CA PHE A 135 27.68 0.44 -22.86
C PHE A 135 28.01 1.83 -23.41
N PRO A 136 28.77 1.94 -24.51
CA PRO A 136 28.98 3.21 -25.18
C PRO A 136 27.66 3.82 -25.66
N MET A 137 26.76 2.97 -26.15
CA MET A 137 25.41 3.34 -26.57
C MET A 137 24.47 2.15 -26.36
N TYR A 138 23.28 2.39 -25.80
CA TYR A 138 22.22 1.41 -25.69
C TYR A 138 20.88 2.07 -26.04
N SER A 139 20.25 1.60 -27.10
CA SER A 139 18.97 2.14 -27.56
C SER A 139 17.83 1.23 -27.13
N ILE A 140 16.80 1.84 -26.57
CA ILE A 140 15.54 1.23 -26.17
C ILE A 140 14.46 1.80 -27.06
N ASP A 141 13.67 0.90 -27.63
CA ASP A 141 12.48 1.20 -28.41
C ASP A 141 11.25 0.51 -27.79
N ASP A 142 10.05 0.92 -28.20
CA ASP A 142 8.79 0.40 -27.68
C ASP A 142 8.34 -0.97 -28.27
N SER A 143 9.19 -1.63 -29.08
CA SER A 143 8.90 -2.99 -29.56
C SER A 143 8.95 -4.01 -28.42
N LYS A 144 9.77 -3.75 -27.40
CA LYS A 144 9.91 -4.59 -26.20
C LYS A 144 9.45 -3.81 -24.98
N ASN A 145 9.04 -4.53 -23.95
CA ASN A 145 8.77 -3.94 -22.65
C ASN A 145 10.07 -3.74 -21.85
N VAL A 146 10.00 -2.90 -20.82
CA VAL A 146 11.13 -2.57 -19.95
C VAL A 146 11.72 -3.84 -19.30
N TYR A 147 10.88 -4.79 -18.89
CA TYR A 147 11.35 -6.07 -18.34
C TYR A 147 12.31 -6.78 -19.32
N THR A 148 11.95 -6.87 -20.59
CA THR A 148 12.76 -7.58 -21.60
C THR A 148 14.12 -6.92 -21.75
N HIS A 149 14.18 -5.59 -21.77
CA HIS A 149 15.46 -4.87 -21.83
C HIS A 149 16.32 -5.10 -20.58
N ILE A 150 15.73 -5.04 -19.38
CA ILE A 150 16.46 -5.29 -18.13
C ILE A 150 16.95 -6.75 -18.06
N HIS A 151 16.13 -7.70 -18.47
CA HIS A 151 16.47 -9.11 -18.51
C HIS A 151 17.62 -9.40 -19.51
N GLU A 152 17.61 -8.78 -20.70
CA GLU A 152 18.74 -8.87 -21.63
C GLU A 152 20.03 -8.31 -21.02
N LEU A 153 19.97 -7.17 -20.33
CA LEU A 153 21.12 -6.62 -19.62
C LEU A 153 21.62 -7.56 -18.51
N ALA A 154 20.71 -8.22 -17.79
CA ALA A 154 21.04 -9.19 -16.76
C ALA A 154 21.79 -10.39 -17.37
N GLN A 155 21.30 -10.91 -18.51
CA GLN A 155 21.95 -11.99 -19.25
C GLN A 155 23.35 -11.62 -19.75
N LEU A 156 23.52 -10.40 -20.28
CA LEU A 156 24.83 -9.91 -20.71
C LEU A 156 25.82 -9.79 -19.54
N CYS A 157 25.35 -9.36 -18.37
CA CYS A 157 26.18 -9.19 -17.18
C CYS A 157 26.39 -10.49 -16.38
N GLY A 158 25.61 -11.55 -16.64
CA GLY A 158 25.57 -12.75 -15.80
C GLY A 158 24.98 -12.48 -14.42
N PHE A 159 24.01 -11.58 -14.36
CA PHE A 159 23.34 -11.13 -13.14
C PHE A 159 21.99 -11.80 -12.98
N ASP A 160 21.54 -11.90 -11.74
CA ASP A 160 20.19 -12.29 -11.35
C ASP A 160 19.27 -11.08 -11.36
N LEU A 161 18.02 -11.33 -11.73
CA LEU A 161 16.94 -10.36 -11.80
C LEU A 161 15.73 -10.92 -11.07
N TYR A 162 15.31 -10.28 -9.98
CA TYR A 162 14.14 -10.72 -9.21
C TYR A 162 13.60 -9.61 -8.30
N LEU A 163 12.43 -9.85 -7.70
CA LEU A 163 11.87 -9.00 -6.64
C LEU A 163 12.08 -9.62 -5.26
N THR A 164 12.37 -8.77 -4.27
CA THR A 164 12.27 -9.17 -2.87
C THR A 164 10.80 -9.25 -2.43
N GLY A 165 10.50 -9.88 -1.29
CA GLY A 165 9.14 -9.90 -0.71
C GLY A 165 8.51 -8.51 -0.51
N ASP A 166 9.33 -7.46 -0.32
CA ASP A 166 8.89 -6.05 -0.27
C ASP A 166 8.57 -5.42 -1.64
N GLY A 167 8.64 -6.17 -2.73
CA GLY A 167 8.39 -5.69 -4.09
C GLY A 167 9.48 -4.79 -4.67
N LYS A 168 10.73 -4.88 -4.18
CA LYS A 168 11.86 -4.11 -4.68
C LYS A 168 12.75 -4.93 -5.63
N LEU A 169 13.20 -4.30 -6.72
CA LEU A 169 14.03 -4.92 -7.75
C LEU A 169 15.47 -5.18 -7.28
N VAL A 170 15.97 -6.38 -7.55
CA VAL A 170 17.36 -6.77 -7.39
C VAL A 170 17.94 -7.10 -8.76
N PHE A 171 19.05 -6.46 -9.09
CA PHE A 171 19.82 -6.66 -10.33
C PHE A 171 21.31 -6.76 -9.96
N LYS A 172 21.83 -7.97 -9.79
CA LYS A 172 23.24 -8.18 -9.38
C LYS A 172 23.73 -9.59 -9.65
N LYS A 173 25.05 -9.79 -9.61
CA LYS A 173 25.64 -11.14 -9.65
C LYS A 173 25.25 -11.92 -8.39
N TYR A 174 24.96 -13.21 -8.53
CA TYR A 174 24.82 -14.12 -7.39
C TYR A 174 26.02 -14.02 -6.45
N GLU A 175 25.74 -13.86 -5.17
CA GLU A 175 26.72 -13.87 -4.09
C GLU A 175 26.31 -14.93 -3.08
N ARG A 176 27.23 -15.84 -2.75
CA ARG A 176 27.01 -16.87 -1.75
C ARG A 176 26.66 -16.24 -0.40
N LYS A 177 25.48 -16.57 0.13
CA LYS A 177 25.03 -16.17 1.47
C LYS A 177 25.30 -17.28 2.48
N THR A 178 24.99 -17.00 3.75
CA THR A 178 24.99 -18.05 4.79
C THR A 178 24.02 -19.16 4.39
N PRO A 179 24.50 -20.39 4.13
CA PRO A 179 23.65 -21.46 3.63
C PRO A 179 22.60 -21.87 4.67
N ARG A 180 21.37 -22.06 4.22
CA ARG A 180 20.28 -22.58 5.06
C ARG A 180 20.24 -24.11 4.96
N PRO A 181 20.46 -24.85 6.07
CA PRO A 181 20.55 -26.30 6.00
C PRO A 181 19.17 -26.96 5.86
N PHE A 182 19.07 -27.92 4.95
CA PHE A 182 17.94 -28.83 4.79
C PHE A 182 18.44 -30.27 4.94
N LYS A 183 17.92 -30.97 5.94
CA LYS A 183 18.27 -32.38 6.19
C LYS A 183 17.19 -33.32 5.69
N TYR A 184 17.60 -34.32 4.92
CA TYR A 184 16.71 -35.42 4.54
C TYR A 184 16.19 -36.17 5.77
N GLY A 185 14.92 -36.58 5.73
CA GLY A 185 14.25 -37.25 6.86
C GLY A 185 13.87 -36.34 8.03
N ARG A 186 14.21 -35.04 7.97
CA ARG A 186 13.79 -34.03 8.96
C ARG A 186 13.05 -32.87 8.31
N ASP A 187 13.68 -32.22 7.33
CA ASP A 187 13.20 -30.97 6.72
C ASP A 187 12.64 -31.20 5.30
N VAL A 188 13.18 -32.21 4.60
CA VAL A 188 12.85 -32.54 3.20
C VAL A 188 11.71 -33.54 3.14
N LEU A 189 10.63 -33.18 2.45
CA LEU A 189 9.49 -34.05 2.15
C LEU A 189 9.66 -34.77 0.80
N GLU A 190 10.16 -34.03 -0.19
CA GLU A 190 10.34 -34.50 -1.56
C GLU A 190 11.52 -33.74 -2.19
N ALA A 191 12.29 -34.40 -3.05
CA ALA A 191 13.36 -33.75 -3.77
C ALA A 191 13.49 -34.37 -5.17
N GLU A 192 13.69 -33.50 -6.16
CA GLU A 192 13.95 -33.86 -7.54
C GLU A 192 15.29 -33.25 -7.96
N ALA A 193 16.09 -34.00 -8.71
CA ALA A 193 17.33 -33.52 -9.28
C ALA A 193 17.47 -33.98 -10.73
N ASN A 194 17.83 -33.05 -11.59
CA ASN A 194 18.00 -33.22 -13.03
C ASN A 194 19.43 -32.84 -13.39
N GLU A 195 20.20 -33.84 -13.84
CA GLU A 195 21.54 -33.64 -14.39
C GLU A 195 21.41 -33.15 -15.84
N LEU A 196 22.02 -32.01 -16.13
CA LEU A 196 21.93 -31.38 -17.45
C LEU A 196 23.26 -31.51 -18.16
N THR A 197 23.21 -31.95 -19.42
CA THR A 197 24.37 -31.86 -20.31
C THR A 197 24.39 -30.46 -20.93
N PRO A 198 25.45 -29.65 -20.71
CA PRO A 198 25.54 -28.32 -21.30
C PRO A 198 25.48 -28.41 -22.84
N PRO A 199 24.68 -27.56 -23.51
CA PRO A 199 24.57 -27.59 -24.97
C PRO A 199 25.84 -27.08 -25.67
N ALA A 200 26.66 -26.31 -24.97
CA ALA A 200 27.96 -25.85 -25.41
C ALA A 200 28.95 -25.80 -24.25
N THR A 201 30.22 -26.02 -24.55
CA THR A 201 31.33 -26.03 -23.58
C THR A 201 32.32 -24.88 -23.82
N SER A 202 32.08 -24.09 -24.86
CA SER A 202 32.74 -22.83 -25.15
C SER A 202 31.73 -21.84 -25.73
N VAL A 203 31.90 -20.55 -25.41
CA VAL A 203 31.12 -19.45 -26.00
C VAL A 203 32.08 -18.50 -26.68
N LYS A 204 31.76 -18.13 -27.93
CA LYS A 204 32.44 -17.08 -28.68
C LYS A 204 31.48 -15.94 -28.98
N VAL A 205 31.86 -14.73 -28.58
CA VAL A 205 31.05 -13.53 -28.72
C VAL A 205 31.75 -12.60 -29.72
N TYR A 206 31.04 -12.19 -30.77
CA TYR A 206 31.50 -11.18 -31.70
C TYR A 206 30.76 -9.86 -31.45
N GLY A 207 31.52 -8.80 -31.22
CA GLY A 207 31.02 -7.44 -31.11
C GLY A 207 31.09 -6.69 -32.43
N GLU A 208 30.39 -5.56 -32.51
CA GLU A 208 30.63 -4.59 -33.57
C GLU A 208 32.00 -3.94 -33.40
N SER A 209 32.71 -3.75 -34.50
CA SER A 209 34.02 -3.09 -34.48
C SER A 209 33.87 -1.69 -33.89
N PRO A 210 34.70 -1.28 -32.91
CA PRO A 210 34.64 0.06 -32.39
C PRO A 210 34.92 1.00 -33.56
N SER A 211 34.02 1.94 -33.66
CA SER A 211 34.10 3.18 -34.40
C SER A 211 35.48 3.88 -34.35
N SER A 212 36.37 3.61 -33.38
CA SER A 212 37.79 3.25 -33.59
C SER A 212 38.41 2.87 -32.24
N PHE A 213 39.58 2.22 -32.24
CA PHE A 213 40.40 2.01 -31.04
C PHE A 213 41.00 3.31 -30.45
N LYS A 214 40.68 4.49 -31.01
CA LYS A 214 41.12 5.82 -30.57
C LYS A 214 40.02 6.67 -29.91
N GLY A 215 38.83 6.10 -29.66
CA GLY A 215 37.74 6.76 -28.91
C GLY A 215 36.50 7.13 -29.74
N ALA A 216 35.47 7.67 -29.08
CA ALA A 216 34.13 7.89 -29.66
C ALA A 216 34.08 8.84 -30.87
N ASN A 217 35.04 9.78 -30.99
CA ASN A 217 35.04 10.84 -32.01
C ASN A 217 35.42 10.39 -33.44
N THR A 218 35.83 9.15 -33.64
CA THR A 218 36.27 8.64 -34.96
C THR A 218 35.24 7.74 -35.63
N SER A 219 33.98 7.78 -35.18
CA SER A 219 33.00 6.72 -35.41
C SER A 219 32.64 6.35 -36.84
N HIS A 220 33.04 7.19 -37.78
CA HIS A 220 32.96 7.02 -39.22
C HIS A 220 34.05 6.11 -39.82
N LEU A 221 35.04 5.64 -39.05
CA LEU A 221 36.16 4.82 -39.55
C LEU A 221 35.98 3.32 -39.25
N LYS A 222 35.92 2.48 -40.30
CA LYS A 222 35.89 1.01 -40.16
C LYS A 222 37.25 0.47 -39.68
N SER A 223 37.25 -0.18 -38.52
CA SER A 223 38.40 -0.92 -38.00
C SER A 223 38.57 -2.26 -38.76
N LYS A 224 39.83 -2.69 -38.99
CA LYS A 224 40.15 -4.03 -39.53
C LYS A 224 40.24 -5.13 -38.45
N LYS A 225 40.15 -4.78 -37.17
CA LYS A 225 40.26 -5.76 -36.06
C LYS A 225 38.87 -6.18 -35.61
N VAL A 226 38.66 -7.48 -35.48
CA VAL A 226 37.42 -8.07 -34.97
C VAL A 226 37.38 -7.90 -33.45
N VAL A 227 36.23 -7.50 -32.91
CA VAL A 227 35.96 -7.57 -31.47
C VAL A 227 35.46 -8.97 -31.20
N GLU A 228 36.28 -9.79 -30.57
CA GLU A 228 35.92 -11.14 -30.17
C GLU A 228 36.27 -11.39 -28.70
N GLY A 229 35.39 -12.13 -28.02
CA GLY A 229 35.62 -12.67 -26.69
C GLY A 229 35.33 -14.17 -26.67
N ILE A 230 36.11 -14.92 -25.90
CA ILE A 230 36.02 -16.39 -25.85
C ILE A 230 36.07 -16.85 -24.39
N ALA A 231 35.13 -17.72 -24.01
CA ALA A 231 35.15 -18.41 -22.73
C ALA A 231 35.05 -19.93 -22.94
N GLY A 232 35.75 -20.70 -22.09
CA GLY A 232 35.73 -22.17 -22.09
C GLY A 232 36.67 -22.81 -23.11
N ASN A 233 37.02 -24.09 -22.89
CA ASN A 233 38.04 -24.83 -23.65
C ASN A 233 37.48 -26.15 -24.24
N GLY A 234 36.22 -26.15 -24.69
CA GLY A 234 35.55 -27.36 -25.18
C GLY A 234 35.30 -27.40 -26.70
N GLY A 235 34.97 -28.59 -27.21
CA GLY A 235 34.78 -28.83 -28.64
C GLY A 235 33.47 -28.30 -29.23
N THR A 236 32.45 -28.02 -28.40
CA THR A 236 31.17 -27.47 -28.85
C THR A 236 31.10 -25.98 -28.53
N VAL A 237 31.15 -25.16 -29.57
CA VAL A 237 31.22 -23.69 -29.47
C VAL A 237 29.86 -23.07 -29.80
N LEU A 238 29.27 -22.32 -28.87
CA LEU A 238 28.15 -21.43 -29.15
C LEU A 238 28.72 -20.09 -29.66
N THR A 239 28.34 -19.71 -30.87
CA THR A 239 28.71 -18.41 -31.43
C THR A 239 27.53 -17.44 -31.29
N MET A 240 27.79 -16.23 -30.82
CA MET A 240 26.80 -15.16 -30.76
C MET A 240 27.40 -13.84 -31.26
N GLU A 241 26.54 -13.02 -31.86
CA GLU A 241 26.88 -11.68 -32.33
C GLU A 241 26.02 -10.67 -31.56
N ASP A 242 26.64 -9.61 -31.04
CA ASP A 242 25.93 -8.54 -30.35
C ASP A 242 26.53 -7.17 -30.69
N ALA A 243 25.75 -6.36 -31.40
CA ALA A 243 26.15 -5.03 -31.86
C ALA A 243 26.40 -4.02 -30.72
N ARG A 244 25.91 -4.31 -29.51
CA ARG A 244 26.09 -3.45 -28.33
C ARG A 244 27.51 -3.57 -27.76
N ILE A 245 28.20 -4.67 -28.07
CA ILE A 245 29.55 -4.97 -27.61
C ILE A 245 30.55 -4.32 -28.57
N ARG A 246 31.41 -3.42 -28.07
CA ARG A 246 32.34 -2.64 -28.91
C ARG A 246 33.80 -2.74 -28.50
N ASP A 247 34.09 -3.47 -27.44
CA ASP A 247 35.45 -3.69 -26.96
C ASP A 247 35.62 -5.14 -26.50
N LYS A 248 36.88 -5.57 -26.45
CA LYS A 248 37.24 -6.95 -26.14
C LYS A 248 36.93 -7.34 -24.69
N ASP A 249 37.17 -6.44 -23.74
CA ASP A 249 36.94 -6.72 -22.32
C ASP A 249 35.45 -7.00 -22.05
N THR A 250 34.58 -6.21 -22.66
CA THR A 250 33.13 -6.46 -22.64
C THR A 250 32.77 -7.79 -23.32
N ALA A 251 33.34 -8.10 -24.48
CA ALA A 251 33.10 -9.37 -25.17
C ALA A 251 33.51 -10.59 -24.34
N ASP A 252 34.66 -10.51 -23.66
CA ASP A 252 35.17 -11.56 -22.77
C ASP A 252 34.23 -11.74 -21.56
N LYS A 253 33.76 -10.65 -20.94
CA LYS A 253 32.80 -10.71 -19.83
C LYS A 253 31.47 -11.33 -20.23
N VAL A 254 30.92 -10.96 -21.40
CA VAL A 254 29.67 -11.56 -21.92
C VAL A 254 29.87 -13.04 -22.22
N ALA A 255 31.02 -13.42 -22.79
CA ALA A 255 31.33 -14.82 -23.07
C ALA A 255 31.34 -15.66 -21.79
N VAL A 256 31.99 -15.17 -20.73
CA VAL A 256 32.03 -15.82 -19.41
C VAL A 256 30.63 -15.92 -18.82
N ALA A 257 29.88 -14.81 -18.76
CA ALA A 257 28.52 -14.78 -18.24
C ALA A 257 27.61 -15.78 -18.95
N LYS A 258 27.67 -15.84 -20.29
CA LYS A 258 26.88 -16.79 -21.07
C LYS A 258 27.30 -18.22 -20.79
N LEU A 259 28.60 -18.51 -20.75
CA LEU A 259 29.09 -19.86 -20.47
C LEU A 259 28.69 -20.33 -19.07
N GLU A 260 28.78 -19.46 -18.05
CA GLU A 260 28.31 -19.78 -16.68
C GLU A 260 26.81 -20.17 -16.69
N SER A 261 25.97 -19.48 -17.47
CA SER A 261 24.55 -19.83 -17.58
C SER A 261 24.29 -21.19 -18.24
N LEU A 262 25.14 -21.59 -19.21
CA LEU A 262 25.02 -22.87 -19.92
C LEU A 262 25.61 -24.03 -19.12
N MET A 263 26.65 -23.76 -18.32
CA MET A 263 27.38 -24.72 -17.50
C MET A 263 26.68 -24.92 -16.14
N THR A 264 25.39 -25.28 -16.17
CA THR A 264 24.62 -25.66 -14.98
C THR A 264 24.56 -27.20 -14.90
N PRO A 265 25.46 -27.86 -14.14
CA PRO A 265 25.56 -29.32 -14.14
C PRO A 265 24.35 -30.01 -13.49
N LEU A 266 23.71 -29.34 -12.53
CA LEU A 266 22.62 -29.90 -11.75
C LEU A 266 21.60 -28.82 -11.41
N LYS A 267 20.32 -29.13 -11.63
CA LYS A 267 19.19 -28.34 -11.13
C LYS A 267 18.16 -29.24 -10.49
N GLY A 268 17.31 -28.71 -9.63
CA GLY A 268 16.32 -29.53 -8.97
C GLY A 268 15.31 -28.74 -8.17
N THR A 269 14.46 -29.46 -7.46
CA THR A 269 13.50 -28.89 -6.52
C THR A 269 13.60 -29.62 -5.19
N ILE A 270 13.30 -28.92 -4.10
CA ILE A 270 13.19 -29.47 -2.75
C ILE A 270 11.89 -28.97 -2.15
N ARG A 271 11.04 -29.89 -1.74
CA ARG A 271 9.80 -29.63 -1.01
C ARG A 271 10.03 -29.84 0.47
N SER A 272 9.61 -28.89 1.28
CA SER A 272 9.84 -28.84 2.73
C SER A 272 8.63 -28.30 3.49
N LEU A 273 8.62 -28.50 4.81
CA LEU A 273 7.61 -27.91 5.70
C LEU A 273 7.91 -26.41 5.90
N GLY A 274 7.03 -25.57 5.37
CA GLY A 274 6.89 -24.13 5.61
C GLY A 274 8.12 -23.26 5.87
N ASN A 275 9.10 -23.24 4.96
CA ASN A 275 10.28 -22.39 5.10
C ASN A 275 10.17 -21.07 4.32
N THR A 276 9.41 -20.10 4.85
CA THR A 276 9.17 -18.80 4.20
C THR A 276 10.33 -17.80 4.35
N ARG A 277 11.44 -18.22 4.98
CA ARG A 277 12.67 -17.42 5.11
C ARG A 277 13.64 -17.59 3.94
N VAL A 278 13.41 -18.61 3.11
CA VAL A 278 14.17 -18.83 1.88
C VAL A 278 13.51 -18.01 0.78
N ALA A 279 14.31 -17.24 0.06
CA ALA A 279 13.87 -16.46 -1.10
C ALA A 279 14.79 -16.72 -2.30
N PRO A 280 14.36 -16.35 -3.53
CA PRO A 280 15.27 -16.33 -4.68
C PRO A 280 16.55 -15.54 -4.37
N GLY A 281 17.69 -16.09 -4.79
CA GLY A 281 19.03 -15.52 -4.56
C GLY A 281 19.62 -15.84 -3.18
N ASP A 282 18.99 -16.70 -2.40
CA ASP A 282 19.59 -17.30 -1.20
C ASP A 282 20.40 -18.56 -1.54
N THR A 283 21.24 -18.96 -0.58
CA THR A 283 21.99 -20.22 -0.62
C THR A 283 21.33 -21.24 0.30
N ILE A 284 21.06 -22.43 -0.21
CA ILE A 284 20.60 -23.58 0.60
C ILE A 284 21.67 -24.65 0.64
N GLU A 285 21.72 -25.41 1.72
CA GLU A 285 22.64 -26.54 1.89
C GLU A 285 21.83 -27.82 2.14
N ILE A 286 21.82 -28.74 1.17
CA ILE A 286 21.10 -30.01 1.29
C ILE A 286 22.05 -31.06 1.87
N LYS A 287 21.60 -31.77 2.91
CA LYS A 287 22.37 -32.77 3.66
C LYS A 287 21.64 -34.09 3.79
N GLU A 288 22.44 -35.14 3.92
CA GLU A 288 21.97 -36.49 4.27
C GLU A 288 21.02 -37.11 3.23
N MET A 289 20.98 -36.59 2.00
CA MET A 289 20.26 -37.22 0.89
C MET A 289 20.89 -38.57 0.55
N PRO A 290 20.09 -39.62 0.28
CA PRO A 290 20.58 -40.92 -0.15
C PRO A 290 21.42 -40.84 -1.44
N ASP A 291 21.01 -39.99 -2.38
CA ASP A 291 21.84 -39.66 -3.54
C ASP A 291 22.81 -38.52 -3.18
N SER A 292 24.09 -38.88 -3.04
CA SER A 292 25.15 -37.95 -2.68
C SER A 292 25.32 -36.77 -3.65
N ARG A 293 24.85 -36.89 -4.90
CA ARG A 293 24.93 -35.81 -5.90
C ARG A 293 24.04 -34.61 -5.56
N ILE A 294 22.98 -34.85 -4.79
CA ILE A 294 22.01 -33.84 -4.34
C ILE A 294 22.49 -33.16 -3.05
N ASN A 295 23.51 -33.70 -2.37
CA ASN A 295 24.11 -33.04 -1.22
C ASN A 295 25.05 -31.90 -1.66
N GLY A 296 25.04 -30.81 -0.91
CA GLY A 296 25.90 -29.64 -1.16
C GLY A 296 25.14 -28.32 -1.07
N GLU A 297 25.79 -27.27 -1.55
CA GLU A 297 25.23 -25.92 -1.57
C GLU A 297 24.70 -25.55 -2.95
N PHE A 298 23.53 -24.92 -2.97
CA PHE A 298 22.83 -24.55 -4.19
C PHE A 298 22.27 -23.14 -4.09
N GLU A 299 22.20 -22.46 -5.24
CA GLU A 299 21.50 -21.19 -5.39
C GLU A 299 20.01 -21.45 -5.57
N VAL A 300 19.17 -20.69 -4.87
CA VAL A 300 17.72 -20.74 -5.04
C VAL A 300 17.29 -19.84 -6.20
N ARG A 301 16.65 -20.42 -7.21
CA ARG A 301 16.13 -19.75 -8.41
C ARG A 301 14.63 -19.52 -8.38
N SER A 302 13.89 -20.41 -7.73
CA SER A 302 12.44 -20.29 -7.62
C SER A 302 11.93 -20.74 -6.26
N MET A 303 10.79 -20.21 -5.85
CA MET A 303 10.14 -20.49 -4.59
C MET A 303 8.64 -20.58 -4.80
N SER A 304 8.04 -21.70 -4.42
CA SER A 304 6.59 -21.86 -4.37
C SER A 304 6.15 -22.11 -2.93
N HIS A 305 5.23 -21.29 -2.43
CA HIS A 305 4.62 -21.44 -1.13
C HIS A 305 3.15 -21.81 -1.29
N ILE A 306 2.75 -22.89 -0.63
CA ILE A 306 1.38 -23.37 -0.61
C ILE A 306 0.92 -23.42 0.83
N PHE A 307 -0.11 -22.65 1.14
CA PHE A 307 -0.85 -22.76 2.39
C PHE A 307 -2.24 -23.29 2.09
N SER A 308 -2.64 -24.39 2.72
CA SER A 308 -4.01 -24.88 2.67
C SER A 308 -4.39 -25.62 3.95
N GLY A 309 -5.69 -25.71 4.24
CA GLY A 309 -6.17 -26.52 5.37
C GLY A 309 -5.84 -28.02 5.24
N ALA A 310 -5.58 -28.53 4.03
CA ALA A 310 -5.31 -29.94 3.78
C ALA A 310 -3.82 -30.29 3.87
N GLU A 311 -2.94 -29.44 3.32
CA GLU A 311 -1.50 -29.69 3.24
C GLU A 311 -0.69 -28.93 4.30
N GLY A 312 -1.32 -28.00 5.04
CA GLY A 312 -0.63 -27.07 5.91
C GLY A 312 0.15 -26.03 5.10
N LEU A 313 1.33 -25.64 5.58
CA LEU A 313 2.25 -24.75 4.87
C LEU A 313 3.42 -25.56 4.30
N ILE A 314 3.49 -25.61 2.98
CA ILE A 314 4.51 -26.31 2.21
C ILE A 314 5.32 -25.28 1.42
N THR A 315 6.62 -25.51 1.31
CA THR A 315 7.51 -24.68 0.51
C THR A 315 8.35 -25.54 -0.41
N THR A 316 8.30 -25.24 -1.70
CA THR A 316 9.13 -25.85 -2.72
C THR A 316 10.16 -24.83 -3.19
N ALA A 317 11.45 -25.12 -3.02
CA ALA A 317 12.54 -24.31 -3.54
C ALA A 317 13.12 -24.97 -4.80
N GLY A 318 13.13 -24.26 -5.92
CA GLY A 318 13.89 -24.62 -7.10
C GLY A 318 15.32 -24.13 -6.97
N TRP A 319 16.28 -24.98 -7.30
CA TRP A 319 17.70 -24.68 -7.08
C TRP A 319 18.57 -25.12 -8.24
N ILE A 320 19.73 -24.48 -8.35
CA ILE A 320 20.78 -24.81 -9.32
C ILE A 320 22.14 -24.91 -8.62
N LYS A 321 23.01 -25.76 -9.18
CA LYS A 321 24.42 -25.82 -8.80
C LYS A 321 25.20 -24.84 -9.69
N LYS A 322 25.58 -23.69 -9.13
CA LYS A 322 26.44 -22.71 -9.82
C LYS A 322 27.83 -23.27 -10.07
N VAL A 323 28.34 -23.01 -11.27
CA VAL A 323 29.75 -23.18 -11.62
C VAL A 323 30.33 -21.79 -11.82
N SER A 324 31.45 -21.49 -11.17
CA SER A 324 32.22 -20.26 -11.44
C SER A 324 33.36 -20.61 -12.38
N ILE A 325 33.49 -19.84 -13.46
CA ILE A 325 34.53 -20.05 -14.46
C ILE A 325 35.53 -18.92 -14.34
N SER A 326 36.76 -19.24 -13.94
CA SER A 326 37.87 -18.27 -13.90
C SER A 326 38.40 -18.02 -15.33
N PRO A 327 38.79 -16.78 -15.67
CA PRO A 327 39.53 -16.50 -16.90
C PRO A 327 40.83 -17.31 -16.92
N SER A 328 41.17 -17.96 -18.04
CA SER A 328 42.38 -18.77 -18.15
C SER A 328 43.65 -17.92 -18.15
N GLU A 329 44.54 -18.17 -17.18
CA GLU A 329 45.87 -17.56 -17.07
C GLU A 329 46.90 -18.36 -17.91
N PRO A 330 47.84 -17.72 -18.64
CA PRO A 330 48.83 -18.44 -19.46
C PRO A 330 49.96 -19.07 -18.62
N ALA A 331 50.31 -20.33 -18.94
CA ALA A 331 51.22 -21.20 -18.18
C ALA A 331 52.72 -20.84 -18.29
N LEU A 332 53.47 -20.97 -17.18
CA LEU A 332 54.94 -20.85 -17.09
C LEU A 332 55.61 -22.19 -16.71
N MET A 333 56.73 -22.50 -17.39
CA MET A 333 57.54 -23.72 -17.23
C MET A 333 58.59 -23.62 -16.10
N SER A 334 58.94 -24.76 -15.49
CA SER A 334 60.00 -24.95 -14.48
C SER A 334 61.20 -25.76 -15.01
N PRO A 335 62.44 -25.59 -14.47
CA PRO A 335 63.54 -26.55 -14.61
C PRO A 335 64.15 -27.09 -13.28
N PRO A 336 65.02 -28.14 -13.32
CA PRO A 336 65.20 -29.17 -12.27
C PRO A 336 66.53 -29.12 -11.46
N ALA A 337 66.78 -30.20 -10.68
CA ALA A 337 67.63 -30.33 -9.47
C ALA A 337 69.01 -31.07 -9.61
N VAL A 338 69.67 -31.33 -8.45
CA VAL A 338 70.70 -32.38 -8.09
C VAL A 338 72.19 -31.88 -8.13
N PRO A 339 73.25 -32.39 -7.39
CA PRO A 339 73.45 -33.51 -6.41
C PRO A 339 74.28 -33.22 -5.10
N ALA A 340 74.49 -34.27 -4.27
CA ALA A 340 75.36 -34.40 -3.06
C ALA A 340 76.70 -35.20 -3.33
N PRO A 341 77.34 -35.89 -2.35
CA PRO A 341 78.38 -35.55 -1.33
C PRO A 341 79.76 -36.31 -1.53
N PRO A 342 80.80 -36.21 -0.64
CA PRO A 342 81.53 -37.45 -0.21
C PRO A 342 82.21 -37.46 1.21
N LYS A 343 82.82 -38.63 1.53
CA LYS A 343 83.16 -39.32 2.81
C LYS A 343 84.64 -39.21 3.34
N PRO A 344 84.98 -39.76 4.53
CA PRO A 344 86.21 -39.54 5.33
C PRO A 344 87.28 -40.68 5.29
N PRO A 345 88.48 -40.52 5.90
CA PRO A 345 89.44 -41.61 6.16
C PRO A 345 89.74 -41.90 7.66
N SER A 346 90.47 -43.01 7.89
CA SER A 346 90.45 -43.89 9.08
C SER A 346 91.89 -44.21 9.63
N PRO A 347 92.16 -45.26 10.45
CA PRO A 347 92.64 -45.07 11.84
C PRO A 347 93.83 -45.99 12.27
N LEU A 348 94.98 -45.49 12.74
CA LEU A 348 96.00 -46.38 13.36
C LEU A 348 97.13 -45.67 14.14
N GLU A 349 96.79 -44.73 15.02
CA GLU A 349 97.71 -44.20 16.05
C GLU A 349 97.00 -44.05 17.40
N GLU A 350 96.07 -44.97 17.69
CA GLU A 350 94.95 -44.74 18.62
C GLU A 350 94.99 -45.57 19.91
N GLU A 351 96.12 -46.11 20.37
CA GLU A 351 96.05 -47.02 21.55
C GLU A 351 97.01 -46.77 22.73
N LEU A 352 98.07 -45.95 22.62
CA LEU A 352 98.95 -45.73 23.79
C LEU A 352 98.96 -44.30 24.37
N LYS A 353 98.47 -43.31 23.63
CA LYS A 353 98.07 -41.98 24.15
C LYS A 353 96.70 -42.04 24.87
N LYS A 354 96.00 -43.17 24.72
CA LYS A 354 94.60 -43.40 25.15
C LYS A 354 94.41 -43.46 26.66
N ALA A 355 95.39 -43.83 27.50
CA ALA A 355 95.13 -44.07 28.92
C ALA A 355 95.37 -42.87 29.85
N GLN A 356 96.45 -42.10 29.68
CA GLN A 356 96.66 -40.82 30.38
C GLN A 356 95.89 -39.68 29.70
N GLY A 357 95.73 -39.75 28.37
CA GLY A 357 94.71 -39.02 27.63
C GLY A 357 93.33 -39.31 28.22
N ALA A 358 92.89 -40.57 28.36
CA ALA A 358 91.55 -40.87 28.88
C ALA A 358 91.26 -40.32 30.28
N MET A 359 92.23 -40.16 31.18
CA MET A 359 91.94 -39.64 32.53
C MET A 359 91.84 -38.10 32.53
N GLU A 360 92.74 -37.39 31.86
CA GLU A 360 92.65 -35.92 31.71
C GLU A 360 91.54 -35.54 30.73
N GLU A 361 91.29 -36.35 29.70
CA GLU A 361 90.15 -36.27 28.78
C GLU A 361 88.85 -36.62 29.50
N SER A 362 88.84 -37.52 30.49
CA SER A 362 87.65 -37.74 31.33
C SER A 362 87.42 -36.55 32.25
N ARG A 363 88.47 -35.95 32.83
CA ARG A 363 88.34 -34.73 33.65
C ARG A 363 87.90 -33.53 32.83
N LEU A 364 88.46 -33.34 31.64
CA LEU A 364 88.08 -32.31 30.68
C LEU A 364 86.67 -32.55 30.16
N LYS A 365 86.30 -33.79 29.80
CA LYS A 365 84.90 -34.15 29.45
C LYS A 365 83.94 -33.92 30.60
N LEU A 366 84.36 -34.14 31.85
CA LEU A 366 83.53 -33.89 33.02
C LEU A 366 83.38 -32.38 33.26
N MET A 367 84.44 -31.60 33.07
CA MET A 367 84.45 -30.15 33.20
C MET A 367 83.63 -29.49 32.07
N ASP A 368 83.82 -29.92 30.83
CA ASP A 368 83.00 -29.55 29.67
C ASP A 368 81.53 -29.96 29.88
N ALA A 369 81.26 -31.12 30.49
CA ALA A 369 79.91 -31.56 30.80
C ALA A 369 79.26 -30.73 31.93
N VAL A 370 80.04 -30.29 32.92
CA VAL A 370 79.57 -29.40 34.00
C VAL A 370 79.32 -27.99 33.47
N GLU A 371 80.24 -27.41 32.68
CA GLU A 371 80.04 -26.10 32.04
C GLU A 371 78.88 -26.13 31.04
N SER A 372 78.77 -27.20 30.24
CA SER A 372 77.61 -27.43 29.36
C SER A 372 76.32 -27.58 30.16
N GLY A 373 76.36 -28.24 31.32
CA GLY A 373 75.23 -28.36 32.23
C GLY A 373 74.81 -27.03 32.86
N GLU A 374 75.76 -26.20 33.30
CA GLU A 374 75.51 -24.85 33.84
C GLU A 374 74.95 -23.93 32.75
N ALA A 375 75.51 -23.92 31.55
CA ALA A 375 75.00 -23.16 30.41
C ALA A 375 73.59 -23.62 29.99
N ALA A 376 73.33 -24.93 30.00
CA ALA A 376 72.00 -25.46 29.74
C ALA A 376 70.98 -25.04 30.82
N LEU A 377 71.40 -25.00 32.09
CA LEU A 377 70.57 -24.53 33.20
C LEU A 377 70.29 -23.02 33.12
N GLU A 378 71.29 -22.19 32.84
CA GLU A 378 71.05 -20.75 32.61
C GLU A 378 70.12 -20.50 31.42
N GLY A 379 70.28 -21.28 30.34
CA GLY A 379 69.36 -21.30 29.21
C GLY A 379 67.92 -21.65 29.62
N MET A 380 67.74 -22.71 30.40
CA MET A 380 66.41 -23.09 30.92
C MET A 380 65.81 -22.02 31.83
N LEU A 381 66.59 -21.36 32.69
CA LEU A 381 66.08 -20.28 33.56
C LEU A 381 65.62 -19.06 32.74
N ALA A 382 66.38 -18.71 31.69
CA ALA A 382 65.99 -17.64 30.77
C ALA A 382 64.71 -17.99 29.99
N GLU A 383 64.59 -19.24 29.51
CA GLU A 383 63.38 -19.75 28.87
C GLU A 383 62.16 -19.73 29.81
N ILE A 384 62.34 -20.12 31.07
CA ILE A 384 61.30 -20.06 32.11
C ILE A 384 60.84 -18.62 32.34
N ASN A 385 61.75 -17.66 32.49
CA ASN A 385 61.39 -16.25 32.71
C ASN A 385 60.73 -15.61 31.47
N ASN A 386 61.20 -15.95 30.28
CA ASN A 386 60.56 -15.52 29.02
C ASN A 386 59.16 -16.11 28.90
N ALA A 387 58.96 -17.38 29.27
CA ALA A 387 57.64 -18.02 29.25
C ALA A 387 56.66 -17.32 30.21
N ILE A 388 57.10 -16.90 31.41
CA ILE A 388 56.26 -16.12 32.35
C ILE A 388 55.85 -14.78 31.73
N SER A 389 56.81 -14.03 31.18
CA SER A 389 56.55 -12.73 30.57
C SER A 389 55.60 -12.83 29.37
N GLU A 390 55.78 -13.84 28.53
CA GLU A 390 54.90 -14.09 27.37
C GLU A 390 53.50 -14.53 27.80
N MET A 391 53.37 -15.28 28.90
CA MET A 391 52.07 -15.64 29.46
C MET A 391 51.31 -14.44 30.02
N ASP A 392 51.98 -13.59 30.81
CA ASP A 392 51.35 -12.37 31.36
C ASP A 392 50.89 -11.46 30.23
N LYS A 393 51.74 -11.28 29.21
CA LYS A 393 51.40 -10.53 28.00
C LYS A 393 50.19 -11.11 27.26
N ARG A 394 50.13 -12.42 27.07
CA ARG A 394 48.97 -13.08 26.42
C ARG A 394 47.68 -12.95 27.23
N ALA A 395 47.76 -13.01 28.57
CA ALA A 395 46.60 -12.80 29.43
C ALA A 395 46.09 -11.35 29.34
N GLU A 396 47.00 -10.37 29.34
CA GLU A 396 46.68 -8.94 29.15
C GLU A 396 46.08 -8.68 27.76
N GLU A 397 46.65 -9.24 26.70
CA GLU A 397 46.12 -9.14 25.33
C GLU A 397 44.71 -9.74 25.22
N MET A 398 44.46 -10.87 25.89
CA MET A 398 43.13 -11.51 25.91
C MET A 398 42.10 -10.65 26.65
N ILE A 399 42.46 -10.06 27.80
CA ILE A 399 41.56 -9.15 28.55
C ILE A 399 41.27 -7.89 27.73
N LYS A 400 42.30 -7.30 27.10
CA LYS A 400 42.15 -6.12 26.26
C LYS A 400 41.25 -6.39 25.05
N ALA A 401 41.44 -7.51 24.37
CA ALA A 401 40.56 -7.91 23.25
C ALA A 401 39.11 -8.12 23.71
N ALA A 402 38.90 -8.69 24.89
CA ALA A 402 37.56 -8.84 25.48
C ALA A 402 36.93 -7.48 25.83
N GLU A 403 37.72 -6.51 26.31
CA GLU A 403 37.26 -5.15 26.60
C GLU A 403 36.90 -4.37 25.33
N GLU A 404 37.71 -4.47 24.27
CA GLU A 404 37.41 -3.89 22.96
C GLU A 404 36.12 -4.48 22.36
N ALA A 405 35.92 -5.80 22.46
CA ALA A 405 34.70 -6.47 22.05
C ALA A 405 33.47 -6.00 22.86
N LYS A 406 33.61 -5.84 24.18
CA LYS A 406 32.56 -5.28 25.05
C LYS A 406 32.20 -3.85 24.63
N ASN A 407 33.19 -3.00 24.40
CA ASN A 407 32.97 -1.61 24.00
C ASN A 407 32.26 -1.51 22.64
N THR A 408 32.64 -2.36 21.68
CA THR A 408 31.96 -2.47 20.39
C THR A 408 30.49 -2.87 20.54
N ALA A 409 30.19 -3.83 21.41
CA ALA A 409 28.82 -4.23 21.71
C ALA A 409 28.01 -3.10 22.40
N LEU A 410 28.63 -2.34 23.31
CA LEU A 410 28.01 -1.16 23.93
C LEU A 410 27.70 -0.06 22.92
N GLU A 411 28.55 0.14 21.91
CA GLU A 411 28.27 1.06 20.80
C GLU A 411 27.08 0.59 19.96
N ALA A 412 27.01 -0.71 19.64
CA ALA A 412 25.86 -1.28 18.94
C ALA A 412 24.54 -1.11 19.72
N ALA A 413 24.58 -1.29 21.05
CA ALA A 413 23.42 -1.03 21.92
C ALA A 413 23.03 0.46 21.92
N ARG A 414 23.99 1.39 21.92
CA ARG A 414 23.72 2.83 21.79
C ARG A 414 23.09 3.20 20.45
N GLU A 415 23.51 2.56 19.35
CA GLU A 415 22.87 2.76 18.05
C GLU A 415 21.43 2.26 18.03
N ALA A 416 21.15 1.11 18.65
CA ALA A 416 19.79 0.60 18.80
C ALA A 416 18.90 1.57 19.59
N LEU A 417 19.42 2.17 20.68
CA LEU A 417 18.70 3.19 21.45
C LEU A 417 18.47 4.48 20.65
N LYS A 418 19.44 4.92 19.84
CA LYS A 418 19.26 6.08 18.95
C LYS A 418 18.12 5.85 17.94
N LYS A 419 18.04 4.65 17.37
CA LYS A 419 16.93 4.28 16.48
C LYS A 419 15.58 4.35 17.20
N ALA A 420 15.51 3.91 18.46
CA ALA A 420 14.30 4.04 19.27
C ALA A 420 13.90 5.51 19.49
N ASP A 421 14.86 6.41 19.72
CA ASP A 421 14.59 7.86 19.83
C ASP A 421 14.14 8.49 18.51
N GLU A 422 14.68 8.04 17.37
CA GLU A 422 14.25 8.46 16.03
C GLU A 422 12.81 8.01 15.74
N LEU A 423 12.48 6.75 16.02
CA LEU A 423 11.11 6.22 15.90
C LEU A 423 10.11 7.00 16.76
N LYS A 424 10.52 7.39 17.97
CA LYS A 424 9.69 8.23 18.85
C LYS A 424 9.43 9.63 18.25
N LYS A 425 10.43 10.25 17.63
CA LYS A 425 10.26 11.54 16.94
C LYS A 425 9.34 11.42 15.73
N GLU A 426 9.47 10.33 14.97
CA GLU A 426 8.62 10.06 13.83
C GLU A 426 7.15 9.87 14.25
N LEU A 427 6.91 9.11 15.33
CA LEU A 427 5.57 8.94 15.90
C LEU A 427 4.91 10.28 16.24
N GLU A 428 5.63 11.17 16.94
CA GLU A 428 5.10 12.49 17.30
C GLU A 428 4.85 13.38 16.07
N ALA A 429 5.69 13.27 15.04
CA ALA A 429 5.46 13.96 13.77
C ALA A 429 4.23 13.43 13.03
N GLN A 430 3.99 12.12 13.03
CA GLN A 430 2.81 11.51 12.42
C GLN A 430 1.52 11.86 13.17
N LYS A 431 1.54 11.84 14.52
CA LYS A 431 0.44 12.33 15.37
C LYS A 431 0.05 13.75 15.01
N LYS A 432 1.05 14.64 14.91
CA LYS A 432 0.81 16.04 14.56
C LYS A 432 0.18 16.18 13.18
N LYS A 433 0.68 15.49 12.16
CA LYS A 433 0.12 15.54 10.80
C LYS A 433 -1.35 15.09 10.74
N ILE A 434 -1.69 14.01 11.45
CA ILE A 434 -3.07 13.50 11.50
C ILE A 434 -3.98 14.49 12.24
N GLN A 435 -3.50 15.07 13.35
CA GLN A 435 -4.25 16.08 14.09
C GLN A 435 -4.49 17.35 13.24
N ASP A 436 -3.45 17.85 12.57
CA ASP A 436 -3.55 19.02 11.69
C ASP A 436 -4.58 18.78 10.56
N ALA A 437 -4.60 17.56 9.99
CA ALA A 437 -5.58 17.18 8.97
C ALA A 437 -7.02 17.10 9.50
N ILE A 438 -7.21 16.58 10.73
CA ILE A 438 -8.51 16.57 11.41
C ILE A 438 -8.99 18.01 11.63
N ASP A 439 -8.12 18.88 12.15
CA ASP A 439 -8.45 20.27 12.45
C ASP A 439 -8.81 21.06 11.18
N GLU A 440 -8.08 20.85 10.08
CA GLU A 440 -8.37 21.47 8.79
C GLU A 440 -9.75 21.03 8.26
N LYS A 441 -10.07 19.73 8.36
CA LYS A 441 -11.37 19.19 7.92
C LYS A 441 -12.52 19.70 8.78
N MET A 442 -12.36 19.76 10.11
CA MET A 442 -13.37 20.33 11.01
C MET A 442 -13.61 21.81 10.70
N LYS A 443 -12.55 22.58 10.44
CA LYS A 443 -12.67 24.00 10.08
C LYS A 443 -13.48 24.20 8.78
N LYS A 444 -13.18 23.42 7.74
CA LYS A 444 -13.93 23.47 6.48
C LYS A 444 -15.40 23.07 6.65
N PHE A 445 -15.68 22.11 7.52
CA PHE A 445 -17.06 21.72 7.84
C PHE A 445 -17.80 22.84 8.59
N GLU A 446 -17.18 23.50 9.55
CA GLU A 446 -17.81 24.64 10.25
C GLU A 446 -18.09 25.82 9.29
N GLU A 447 -17.20 26.08 8.34
CA GLU A 447 -17.44 27.06 7.26
C GLU A 447 -18.65 26.66 6.40
N TYR A 448 -18.69 25.41 5.93
CA TYR A 448 -19.83 24.86 5.18
C TYR A 448 -21.14 24.92 5.97
N LYS A 449 -21.12 24.51 7.25
CA LYS A 449 -22.29 24.54 8.14
C LYS A 449 -22.83 25.95 8.30
N LYS A 450 -21.95 26.94 8.45
CA LYS A 450 -22.33 28.35 8.57
C LYS A 450 -22.98 28.87 7.28
N GLU A 451 -22.44 28.54 6.12
CA GLU A 451 -23.02 28.90 4.82
C GLU A 451 -24.39 28.25 4.60
N ALA A 452 -24.50 26.95 4.89
CA ALA A 452 -25.74 26.20 4.77
C ALA A 452 -26.83 26.71 5.74
N MET A 453 -26.46 27.05 6.98
CA MET A 453 -27.39 27.68 7.94
C MET A 453 -27.85 29.07 7.47
N ALA A 454 -26.95 29.89 6.94
CA ALA A 454 -27.33 31.19 6.37
C ALA A 454 -28.31 31.05 5.18
N GLN A 455 -28.14 30.01 4.36
CA GLN A 455 -29.06 29.69 3.27
C GLN A 455 -30.43 29.22 3.80
N ALA A 456 -30.45 28.38 4.84
CA ALA A 456 -31.68 27.96 5.50
C ALA A 456 -32.44 29.15 6.13
N ASP A 457 -31.72 30.10 6.76
CA ASP A 457 -32.31 31.32 7.30
C ASP A 457 -32.89 32.22 6.21
N LYS A 458 -32.21 32.30 5.05
CA LYS A 458 -32.75 33.01 3.89
C LYS A 458 -34.06 32.38 3.41
N TYR A 459 -34.13 31.06 3.31
CA TYR A 459 -35.38 30.37 2.96
C TYR A 459 -36.48 30.61 4.00
N ALA A 460 -36.17 30.59 5.29
CA ALA A 460 -37.14 30.92 6.35
C ALA A 460 -37.67 32.37 6.24
N GLY A 461 -36.80 33.32 5.87
CA GLY A 461 -37.18 34.71 5.59
C GLY A 461 -38.05 34.86 4.35
N GLU A 462 -37.82 34.10 3.29
CA GLU A 462 -38.68 34.08 2.09
C GLU A 462 -40.05 33.44 2.40
N LEU A 463 -40.06 32.40 3.22
CA LEU A 463 -41.27 31.68 3.64
C LEU A 463 -42.22 32.57 4.46
N THR A 464 -41.66 33.36 5.37
CA THR A 464 -42.43 34.32 6.17
C THR A 464 -43.04 35.42 5.31
N LYS A 465 -42.28 35.97 4.35
CA LYS A 465 -42.80 36.97 3.40
C LYS A 465 -43.93 36.43 2.53
N LEU A 466 -43.78 35.23 1.96
CA LEU A 466 -44.81 34.60 1.13
C LEU A 466 -46.10 34.32 1.92
N LYS A 467 -45.98 33.85 3.16
CA LYS A 467 -47.14 33.63 4.05
C LYS A 467 -47.85 34.95 4.38
N GLU A 468 -47.11 36.05 4.60
CA GLU A 468 -47.71 37.37 4.79
C GLU A 468 -48.37 37.93 3.52
N GLU A 469 -47.76 37.74 2.34
CA GLU A 469 -48.33 38.15 1.05
C GLU A 469 -49.63 37.41 0.75
N GLY A 470 -49.66 36.09 0.95
CA GLY A 470 -50.87 35.28 0.81
C GLY A 470 -52.00 35.75 1.73
N LYS A 471 -51.68 36.05 3.00
CA LYS A 471 -52.64 36.60 3.96
C LYS A 471 -53.18 37.97 3.52
N LYS A 472 -52.31 38.88 3.08
CA LYS A 472 -52.73 40.20 2.58
C LYS A 472 -53.64 40.09 1.35
N LEU A 473 -53.36 39.17 0.43
CA LEU A 473 -54.21 38.94 -0.73
C LEU A 473 -55.59 38.40 -0.35
N ALA A 474 -55.64 37.47 0.60
CA ALA A 474 -56.91 36.96 1.15
C ALA A 474 -57.73 38.06 1.83
N ASP A 475 -57.09 38.89 2.66
CA ASP A 475 -57.74 40.01 3.36
C ASP A 475 -58.25 41.06 2.35
N GLN A 476 -57.46 41.41 1.33
CA GLN A 476 -57.87 42.35 0.27
C GLN A 476 -59.03 41.82 -0.58
N ALA A 477 -59.04 40.51 -0.88
CA ALA A 477 -60.11 39.86 -1.60
C ALA A 477 -61.42 39.90 -0.81
N SER A 478 -61.37 39.52 0.47
CA SER A 478 -62.56 39.56 1.35
C SER A 478 -63.12 40.97 1.44
N ALA A 479 -62.26 41.98 1.60
CA ALA A 479 -62.70 43.37 1.67
C ALA A 479 -63.36 43.86 0.36
N LYS A 480 -62.81 43.47 -0.80
CA LYS A 480 -63.39 43.81 -2.12
C LYS A 480 -64.73 43.12 -2.34
N VAL A 481 -64.85 41.84 -1.99
CA VAL A 481 -66.11 41.09 -2.08
C VAL A 481 -67.17 41.71 -1.16
N GLU A 482 -66.79 42.15 0.04
CA GLU A 482 -67.69 42.81 0.97
C GLU A 482 -68.14 44.20 0.47
N ASP A 483 -67.23 45.00 -0.11
CA ASP A 483 -67.58 46.30 -0.73
C ASP A 483 -68.53 46.14 -1.93
N VAL A 484 -68.30 45.12 -2.77
CA VAL A 484 -69.19 44.77 -3.88
C VAL A 484 -70.56 44.35 -3.35
N LYS A 485 -70.63 43.47 -2.35
CA LYS A 485 -71.89 43.06 -1.71
C LYS A 485 -72.66 44.25 -1.13
N LYS A 486 -71.95 45.18 -0.48
CA LYS A 486 -72.57 46.38 0.11
C LYS A 486 -73.17 47.32 -0.94
N LYS A 487 -72.42 47.66 -1.99
CA LYS A 487 -72.90 48.51 -3.10
C LYS A 487 -74.13 47.91 -3.81
N VAL A 488 -74.24 46.59 -3.77
CA VAL A 488 -75.33 45.85 -4.41
C VAL A 488 -76.55 45.79 -3.51
N ALA A 489 -76.38 45.58 -2.20
CA ALA A 489 -77.46 45.73 -1.25
C ALA A 489 -78.07 47.14 -1.29
N GLU A 490 -77.24 48.18 -1.47
CA GLU A 490 -77.71 49.57 -1.66
C GLU A 490 -78.52 49.72 -2.96
N LYS A 491 -78.01 49.27 -4.11
CA LYS A 491 -78.74 49.35 -5.40
C LYS A 491 -80.00 48.49 -5.44
N GLN A 492 -79.96 47.30 -4.86
CA GLN A 492 -81.11 46.40 -4.76
C GLN A 492 -82.22 47.05 -3.94
N LYS A 493 -81.86 47.66 -2.80
CA LYS A 493 -82.80 48.42 -1.98
C LYS A 493 -83.41 49.61 -2.73
N GLU A 494 -82.62 50.38 -3.47
CA GLU A 494 -83.13 51.48 -4.31
C GLU A 494 -84.14 51.01 -5.36
N LEU A 495 -83.86 49.87 -6.01
CA LEU A 495 -84.74 49.28 -7.01
C LEU A 495 -86.00 48.65 -6.38
N GLU A 496 -85.88 47.98 -5.23
CA GLU A 496 -87.01 47.44 -4.47
C GLU A 496 -87.95 48.55 -3.98
N ASP A 497 -87.38 49.66 -3.46
CA ASP A 497 -88.15 50.83 -3.06
C ASP A 497 -88.89 51.46 -4.26
N ALA A 498 -88.25 51.51 -5.44
CA ALA A 498 -88.86 51.99 -6.67
C ALA A 498 -89.95 51.05 -7.21
N LEU A 499 -89.75 49.73 -7.06
CA LEU A 499 -90.70 48.69 -7.45
C LEU A 499 -91.95 48.72 -6.56
N ASN A 500 -91.77 48.86 -5.24
CA ASN A 500 -92.88 48.96 -4.29
C ASN A 500 -93.72 50.21 -4.56
N LYS A 501 -93.09 51.36 -4.82
CA LYS A 501 -93.80 52.58 -5.25
C LYS A 501 -94.58 52.40 -6.55
N ALA A 502 -94.05 51.66 -7.52
CA ALA A 502 -94.73 51.38 -8.78
C ALA A 502 -95.94 50.45 -8.57
N LYS A 503 -95.79 49.43 -7.71
CA LYS A 503 -96.89 48.52 -7.31
C LYS A 503 -98.01 49.26 -6.59
N GLU A 504 -97.68 50.11 -5.62
CA GLU A 504 -98.67 50.95 -4.90
C GLU A 504 -99.45 51.86 -5.87
N LYS A 505 -98.77 52.50 -6.82
CA LYS A 505 -99.42 53.30 -7.87
C LYS A 505 -100.33 52.46 -8.76
N MET A 506 -99.87 51.27 -9.17
CA MET A 506 -100.66 50.36 -10.00
C MET A 506 -101.91 49.88 -9.27
N ASP A 507 -101.79 49.50 -8.00
CA ASP A 507 -102.92 49.07 -7.16
C ASP A 507 -103.95 50.19 -6.99
N GLU A 508 -103.49 51.43 -6.80
CA GLU A 508 -104.35 52.62 -6.75
C GLU A 508 -105.05 52.89 -8.09
N THR A 509 -104.33 52.81 -9.22
CA THR A 509 -104.92 52.97 -10.57
C THR A 509 -105.95 51.87 -10.88
N ILE A 510 -105.65 50.62 -10.51
CA ILE A 510 -106.58 49.49 -10.65
C ILE A 510 -107.83 49.70 -9.78
N ARG A 511 -107.65 50.21 -8.56
CA ARG A 511 -108.76 50.53 -7.66
C ARG A 511 -109.64 51.64 -8.24
N GLN A 512 -109.03 52.72 -8.73
CA GLN A 512 -109.74 53.82 -9.40
C GLN A 512 -110.50 53.33 -10.64
N ALA A 513 -109.89 52.47 -11.46
CA ALA A 513 -110.54 51.86 -12.61
C ALA A 513 -111.73 50.99 -12.20
N ARG A 514 -111.59 50.19 -11.12
CA ARG A 514 -112.66 49.34 -10.59
C ARG A 514 -113.82 50.17 -10.02
N ASP A 515 -113.52 51.22 -9.25
CA ASP A 515 -114.51 52.11 -8.68
C ASP A 515 -115.28 52.85 -9.81
N LYS A 516 -114.57 53.35 -10.83
CA LYS A 516 -115.18 53.95 -12.04
C LYS A 516 -116.01 52.96 -12.85
N LYS A 517 -115.57 51.70 -12.94
CA LYS A 517 -116.32 50.64 -13.62
C LYS A 517 -117.61 50.29 -12.88
N LYS A 518 -117.59 50.33 -11.55
CA LYS A 518 -118.79 50.18 -10.72
C LYS A 518 -119.75 51.36 -10.91
N GLU A 519 -119.25 52.60 -10.91
CA GLU A 519 -120.05 53.79 -11.24
C GLU A 519 -120.67 53.70 -12.65
N LEU A 520 -119.93 53.15 -13.62
CA LEU A 520 -120.42 52.94 -14.98
C LEU A 520 -121.55 51.88 -15.02
N GLU A 521 -121.42 50.80 -14.27
CA GLU A 521 -122.49 49.78 -14.16
C GLU A 521 -123.74 50.35 -13.47
N ASP A 522 -123.57 51.12 -12.39
CA ASP A 522 -124.66 51.81 -11.71
C ASP A 522 -125.37 52.81 -12.65
N ALA A 523 -124.61 53.57 -13.45
CA ALA A 523 -125.13 54.48 -14.46
C ALA A 523 -125.83 53.74 -15.63
N LYS A 524 -125.32 52.60 -16.08
CA LYS A 524 -125.95 51.78 -17.13
C LYS A 524 -127.23 51.10 -16.62
N GLY A 525 -127.26 50.64 -15.38
CA GLY A 525 -128.45 50.09 -14.72
C GLY A 525 -129.57 51.13 -14.53
N SER A 526 -129.21 52.41 -14.37
CA SER A 526 -130.15 53.55 -14.31
C SER A 526 -130.81 53.86 -15.66
N VAL A 527 -130.21 53.44 -16.78
CA VAL A 527 -130.68 53.70 -18.15
C VAL A 527 -131.57 52.57 -18.70
N THR A 528 -131.59 51.39 -18.07
CA THR A 528 -132.36 50.22 -18.50
C THR A 528 -133.62 49.93 -17.68
N GLY A 529 -133.88 50.68 -16.61
CA GLY A 529 -135.16 50.66 -15.88
C GLY A 529 -136.18 51.60 -16.51
N GLU A 530 -137.38 51.08 -16.81
CA GLU A 530 -138.51 51.84 -17.35
C GLU A 530 -138.83 53.11 -16.54
N VAL A 531 -139.05 54.23 -17.24
CA VAL A 531 -140.17 55.19 -17.11
C VAL A 531 -139.76 56.54 -17.72
N GLU A 532 -140.69 57.12 -18.47
CA GLU A 532 -140.64 58.42 -19.12
C GLU A 532 -140.20 59.54 -18.17
N GLY A 533 -139.22 60.35 -18.61
CA GLY A 533 -139.04 61.71 -18.10
C GLY A 533 -137.93 61.93 -17.07
N VAL A 534 -136.68 61.53 -17.35
CA VAL A 534 -135.48 62.18 -16.78
C VAL A 534 -134.35 62.25 -17.83
N GLY A 535 -133.93 63.49 -18.13
CA GLY A 535 -132.52 63.90 -18.28
C GLY A 535 -131.65 63.35 -19.42
N VAL A 536 -131.47 64.17 -20.45
CA VAL A 536 -130.39 64.09 -21.48
C VAL A 536 -128.96 64.16 -20.87
N ALA A 537 -128.82 64.27 -19.55
CA ALA A 537 -127.54 64.44 -18.85
C ALA A 537 -126.76 63.13 -18.58
N ASP A 538 -127.43 61.98 -18.47
CA ASP A 538 -126.76 60.73 -18.07
C ASP A 538 -126.30 59.87 -19.26
N LYS A 539 -126.90 60.02 -20.46
CA LYS A 539 -126.40 59.40 -21.70
C LYS A 539 -125.07 59.99 -22.20
N ALA A 540 -124.75 61.23 -21.83
CA ALA A 540 -123.51 61.90 -22.25
C ALA A 540 -122.29 61.54 -21.39
N LYS A 541 -122.49 61.00 -20.17
CA LYS A 541 -121.40 60.66 -19.24
C LYS A 541 -120.83 59.25 -19.44
N ILE A 542 -121.63 58.33 -19.99
CA ILE A 542 -121.22 56.94 -20.26
C ILE A 542 -119.98 56.87 -21.17
N PRO A 543 -119.89 57.59 -22.32
CA PRO A 543 -118.71 57.57 -23.18
C PRO A 543 -117.46 58.17 -22.50
N ASP A 544 -117.63 59.20 -21.67
CA ASP A 544 -116.53 59.83 -20.95
C ASP A 544 -115.98 58.92 -19.85
N MET A 545 -116.84 58.18 -19.15
CA MET A 545 -116.44 57.17 -18.17
C MET A 545 -115.79 55.95 -18.82
N GLU A 546 -116.28 55.49 -19.98
CA GLU A 546 -115.62 54.43 -20.77
C GLU A 546 -114.22 54.86 -21.25
N LYS A 547 -114.07 56.13 -21.66
CA LYS A 547 -112.77 56.71 -22.03
C LYS A 547 -111.83 56.85 -20.84
N GLU A 548 -112.35 57.19 -19.67
CA GLU A 548 -111.57 57.30 -18.43
C GLU A 548 -111.13 55.93 -17.91
N ILE A 549 -112.00 54.91 -17.94
CA ILE A 549 -111.65 53.51 -17.64
C ILE A 549 -110.59 53.00 -18.63
N GLY A 550 -110.77 53.22 -19.94
CA GLY A 550 -109.78 52.82 -20.94
C GLY A 550 -108.42 53.52 -20.76
N ARG A 551 -108.41 54.76 -20.26
CA ARG A 551 -107.17 55.47 -19.88
C ARG A 551 -106.51 54.83 -18.66
N LEU A 552 -107.27 54.52 -17.61
CA LEU A 552 -106.76 53.90 -16.40
C LEU A 552 -106.30 52.45 -16.62
N GLU A 553 -106.99 51.68 -17.47
CA GLU A 553 -106.56 50.34 -17.87
C GLU A 553 -105.24 50.38 -18.64
N LYS A 554 -105.07 51.38 -19.53
CA LYS A 554 -103.81 51.61 -20.24
C LYS A 554 -102.69 52.05 -19.30
N GLU A 555 -102.96 52.97 -18.36
CA GLU A 555 -101.99 53.40 -17.34
C GLU A 555 -101.57 52.23 -16.43
N ALA A 556 -102.50 51.32 -16.08
CA ALA A 556 -102.17 50.11 -15.32
C ALA A 556 -101.34 49.11 -16.14
N GLU A 557 -101.61 48.96 -17.44
CA GLU A 557 -100.80 48.12 -18.32
C GLU A 557 -99.37 48.68 -18.51
N ASP A 558 -99.25 50.00 -18.64
CA ASP A 558 -97.95 50.68 -18.75
C ASP A 558 -97.16 50.58 -17.43
N LEU A 559 -97.81 50.72 -16.26
CA LEU A 559 -97.20 50.50 -14.95
C LEU A 559 -96.77 49.04 -14.74
N LYS A 560 -97.55 48.08 -15.24
CA LYS A 560 -97.19 46.66 -15.20
C LYS A 560 -95.92 46.38 -16.01
N LYS A 561 -95.78 46.97 -17.19
CA LYS A 561 -94.54 46.90 -17.99
C LYS A 561 -93.36 47.52 -17.24
N GLU A 562 -93.55 48.67 -16.59
CA GLU A 562 -92.51 49.31 -15.78
C GLU A 562 -92.08 48.44 -14.57
N ILE A 563 -93.03 47.73 -13.95
CA ILE A 563 -92.78 46.77 -12.87
C ILE A 563 -91.96 45.57 -13.39
N ASP A 564 -92.35 44.97 -14.52
CA ASP A 564 -91.65 43.83 -15.10
C ASP A 564 -90.22 44.23 -15.54
N GLU A 565 -90.05 45.41 -16.13
CA GLU A 565 -88.74 45.97 -16.50
C GLU A 565 -87.84 46.19 -15.27
N LYS A 566 -88.39 46.71 -14.16
CA LYS A 566 -87.64 46.91 -12.91
C LYS A 566 -87.30 45.60 -12.21
N GLN A 567 -88.19 44.59 -12.24
CA GLN A 567 -87.88 43.26 -11.71
C GLN A 567 -86.74 42.61 -12.50
N LYS A 568 -86.78 42.70 -13.82
CA LYS A 568 -85.70 42.21 -14.68
C LYS A 568 -84.38 42.95 -14.41
N ALA A 569 -84.42 44.27 -14.24
CA ALA A 569 -83.24 45.06 -13.89
C ALA A 569 -82.63 44.66 -12.52
N ILE A 570 -83.46 44.25 -11.55
CA ILE A 570 -82.99 43.70 -10.27
C ILE A 570 -82.28 42.36 -10.49
N GLU A 571 -82.90 41.43 -11.24
CA GLU A 571 -82.30 40.12 -11.56
C GLU A 571 -80.97 40.26 -12.33
N ASP A 572 -80.89 41.17 -13.30
CA ASP A 572 -79.68 41.46 -14.07
C ASP A 572 -78.57 42.05 -13.18
N VAL A 573 -78.91 42.92 -12.21
CA VAL A 573 -77.95 43.46 -11.25
C VAL A 573 -77.46 42.39 -10.28
N VAL A 574 -78.34 41.53 -9.77
CA VAL A 574 -77.97 40.45 -8.84
C VAL A 574 -77.07 39.40 -9.52
N SER A 575 -77.42 38.99 -10.75
CA SER A 575 -76.62 38.01 -11.51
C SER A 575 -75.24 38.54 -11.89
N GLY A 576 -75.15 39.75 -12.47
CA GLY A 576 -73.87 40.35 -12.85
C GLY A 576 -72.93 40.63 -11.67
N VAL A 577 -73.47 40.72 -10.46
CA VAL A 577 -72.68 40.84 -9.21
C VAL A 577 -72.17 39.50 -8.75
N SER A 578 -73.01 38.46 -8.80
CA SER A 578 -72.61 37.09 -8.47
C SER A 578 -71.43 36.67 -9.35
N GLU A 579 -71.51 36.94 -10.66
CA GLU A 579 -70.42 36.65 -11.60
C GLU A 579 -69.12 37.39 -11.27
N LYS A 580 -69.19 38.69 -10.95
CA LYS A 580 -68.00 39.47 -10.57
C LYS A 580 -67.41 39.04 -9.23
N ALA A 581 -68.25 38.64 -8.27
CA ALA A 581 -67.77 38.12 -7.00
C ALA A 581 -67.07 36.77 -7.19
N GLU A 582 -67.64 35.88 -8.02
CA GLU A 582 -67.03 34.60 -8.39
C GLU A 582 -65.72 34.79 -9.16
N GLU A 583 -65.63 35.75 -10.07
CA GLU A 583 -64.40 36.07 -10.81
C GLU A 583 -63.28 36.55 -9.87
N ILE A 584 -63.59 37.46 -8.94
CA ILE A 584 -62.65 37.92 -7.91
C ILE A 584 -62.21 36.75 -7.01
N GLU A 585 -63.14 35.92 -6.55
CA GLU A 585 -62.81 34.75 -5.73
C GLU A 585 -61.93 33.75 -6.49
N LYS A 586 -62.17 33.55 -7.78
CA LYS A 586 -61.38 32.65 -8.63
C LYS A 586 -59.96 33.15 -8.82
N GLU A 587 -59.76 34.42 -9.20
CA GLU A 587 -58.42 35.00 -9.38
C GLU A 587 -57.59 34.95 -8.08
N VAL A 588 -58.24 35.15 -6.93
CA VAL A 588 -57.59 35.12 -5.62
C VAL A 588 -57.24 33.69 -5.25
N ARG A 589 -58.13 32.72 -5.50
CA ARG A 589 -57.83 31.29 -5.29
C ARG A 589 -56.65 30.82 -6.14
N GLU A 590 -56.57 31.24 -7.39
CA GLU A 590 -55.44 30.90 -8.28
C GLU A 590 -54.12 31.47 -7.73
N LYS A 591 -54.10 32.75 -7.31
CA LYS A 591 -52.90 33.36 -6.70
C LYS A 591 -52.50 32.73 -5.37
N ILE A 592 -53.47 32.37 -4.53
CA ILE A 592 -53.20 31.65 -3.27
C ILE A 592 -52.62 30.27 -3.56
N ALA A 593 -53.16 29.54 -4.54
CA ALA A 593 -52.62 28.23 -4.94
C ALA A 593 -51.17 28.33 -5.46
N ASP A 594 -50.85 29.37 -6.23
CA ASP A 594 -49.48 29.65 -6.67
C ASP A 594 -48.53 29.95 -5.50
N ILE A 595 -48.99 30.72 -4.51
CA ILE A 595 -48.22 31.01 -3.29
C ILE A 595 -48.01 29.72 -2.48
N ASP A 596 -49.05 28.91 -2.28
CA ASP A 596 -48.95 27.63 -1.57
C ASP A 596 -47.97 26.66 -2.24
N ASN A 597 -47.95 26.60 -3.58
CA ASN A 597 -46.99 25.79 -4.32
C ASN A 597 -45.55 26.29 -4.10
N LYS A 598 -45.32 27.61 -4.13
CA LYS A 598 -44.01 28.19 -3.82
C LYS A 598 -43.59 27.96 -2.37
N VAL A 599 -44.52 28.03 -1.42
CA VAL A 599 -44.26 27.72 -0.01
C VAL A 599 -43.79 26.28 0.14
N LYS A 600 -44.48 25.31 -0.47
CA LYS A 600 -44.07 23.90 -0.45
C LYS A 600 -42.70 23.66 -1.08
N GLU A 601 -42.40 24.33 -2.18
CA GLU A 601 -41.08 24.22 -2.84
C GLU A 601 -39.95 24.73 -1.92
N ILE A 602 -40.15 25.87 -1.27
CA ILE A 602 -39.15 26.46 -0.36
C ILE A 602 -39.03 25.63 0.93
N GLU A 603 -40.13 25.11 1.47
CA GLU A 603 -40.12 24.19 2.63
C GLU A 603 -39.29 22.93 2.30
N GLY A 604 -39.48 22.34 1.12
CA GLY A 604 -38.68 21.21 0.65
C GLY A 604 -37.19 21.52 0.52
N LYS A 605 -36.83 22.67 -0.07
CA LYS A 605 -35.42 23.10 -0.18
C LYS A 605 -34.78 23.35 1.20
N ALA A 606 -35.52 23.91 2.14
CA ALA A 606 -35.02 24.15 3.50
C ALA A 606 -34.77 22.83 4.26
N GLU A 607 -35.64 21.82 4.06
CA GLU A 607 -35.47 20.50 4.66
C GLU A 607 -34.30 19.73 4.04
N GLU A 608 -34.12 19.83 2.72
CA GLU A 608 -32.98 19.25 2.00
C GLU A 608 -31.63 19.81 2.49
N VAL A 609 -31.54 21.13 2.68
CA VAL A 609 -30.33 21.77 3.25
C VAL A 609 -30.04 21.27 4.66
N LYS A 610 -31.06 21.16 5.53
CA LYS A 610 -30.87 20.63 6.90
C LYS A 610 -30.38 19.19 6.88
N LYS A 611 -31.00 18.34 6.06
CA LYS A 611 -30.58 16.95 5.91
C LYS A 611 -29.14 16.83 5.38
N GLY A 612 -28.77 17.69 4.42
CA GLY A 612 -27.40 17.77 3.91
C GLY A 612 -26.36 18.14 4.98
N ILE A 613 -26.71 18.99 5.94
CA ILE A 613 -25.86 19.30 7.10
C ILE A 613 -25.72 18.07 8.01
N ASP A 614 -26.83 17.41 8.36
CA ASP A 614 -26.84 16.24 9.24
C ASP A 614 -26.04 15.06 8.67
N ASP A 615 -26.18 14.80 7.36
CA ASP A 615 -25.45 13.74 6.67
C ASP A 615 -23.96 14.06 6.58
N ALA A 616 -23.59 15.32 6.27
CA ALA A 616 -22.19 15.78 6.30
C ALA A 616 -21.56 15.70 7.71
N GLU A 617 -22.33 15.97 8.77
CA GLU A 617 -21.87 15.85 10.16
C GLU A 617 -21.55 14.38 10.51
N LYS A 618 -22.40 13.44 10.08
CA LYS A 618 -22.15 12.00 10.27
C LYS A 618 -20.93 11.53 9.50
N GLU A 619 -20.74 11.96 8.25
CA GLU A 619 -19.57 11.63 7.45
C GLU A 619 -18.28 12.16 8.08
N LEU A 620 -18.27 13.42 8.54
CA LEU A 620 -17.13 14.00 9.24
C LEU A 620 -16.79 13.21 10.50
N LYS A 621 -17.80 12.85 11.31
CA LYS A 621 -17.59 12.05 12.51
C LYS A 621 -16.97 10.69 12.18
N GLY A 622 -17.46 10.01 11.14
CA GLY A 622 -16.89 8.76 10.66
C GLY A 622 -15.42 8.91 10.26
N TYR A 623 -15.08 9.96 9.51
CA TYR A 623 -13.69 10.27 9.14
C TYR A 623 -12.79 10.51 10.35
N VAL A 624 -13.27 11.29 11.35
CA VAL A 624 -12.52 11.57 12.58
C VAL A 624 -12.29 10.30 13.41
N ASP A 625 -13.32 9.46 13.55
CA ASP A 625 -13.21 8.21 14.31
C ASP A 625 -12.25 7.22 13.62
N GLU A 626 -12.29 7.10 12.29
CA GLU A 626 -11.35 6.29 11.52
C GLU A 626 -9.91 6.83 11.60
N ALA A 627 -9.73 8.15 11.49
CA ALA A 627 -8.42 8.79 11.62
C ALA A 627 -7.80 8.56 13.01
N LYS A 628 -8.61 8.65 14.08
CA LYS A 628 -8.17 8.34 15.45
C LYS A 628 -7.80 6.87 15.62
N LYS A 629 -8.61 5.97 15.08
CA LYS A 629 -8.31 4.53 15.14
C LYS A 629 -6.99 4.19 14.42
N ASN A 630 -6.78 4.76 13.23
CA ASN A 630 -5.52 4.59 12.50
C ASN A 630 -4.34 5.15 13.29
N LEU A 631 -4.53 6.28 13.98
CA LEU A 631 -3.50 6.87 14.84
C LEU A 631 -3.15 5.96 16.03
N ASP A 632 -4.15 5.35 16.66
CA ASP A 632 -3.96 4.41 17.76
C ASP A 632 -3.22 3.15 17.30
N GLU A 633 -3.57 2.61 16.12
CA GLU A 633 -2.88 1.45 15.52
C GLU A 633 -1.41 1.78 15.22
N ILE A 634 -1.13 2.91 14.55
CA ILE A 634 0.24 3.38 14.27
C ILE A 634 1.02 3.59 15.58
N THR A 635 0.39 4.19 16.58
CA THR A 635 1.00 4.42 17.90
C THR A 635 1.40 3.11 18.55
N LYS A 636 0.53 2.09 18.48
CA LYS A 636 0.81 0.77 19.02
C LYS A 636 1.96 0.07 18.28
N GLU A 637 1.93 0.06 16.95
CA GLU A 637 2.98 -0.58 16.15
C GLU A 637 4.36 0.06 16.36
N ILE A 638 4.45 1.40 16.36
CA ILE A 638 5.73 2.08 16.61
C ILE A 638 6.18 1.90 18.06
N GLN A 639 5.27 1.87 19.02
CA GLN A 639 5.61 1.62 20.42
C GLN A 639 6.18 0.20 20.63
N GLU A 640 5.61 -0.80 19.97
CA GLU A 640 6.15 -2.18 19.98
C GLU A 640 7.57 -2.22 19.41
N GLN A 641 7.84 -1.52 18.29
CA GLN A 641 9.20 -1.42 17.73
C GLN A 641 10.20 -0.71 18.65
N ILE A 642 9.76 0.34 19.35
CA ILE A 642 10.58 1.05 20.35
C ILE A 642 10.94 0.10 21.50
N ASP A 643 9.99 -0.69 21.98
CA ASP A 643 10.18 -1.62 23.10
C ASP A 643 11.07 -2.79 22.69
N GLU A 644 10.93 -3.31 21.46
CA GLU A 644 11.84 -4.30 20.89
C GLU A 644 13.27 -3.78 20.75
N ALA A 645 13.45 -2.56 20.25
CA ALA A 645 14.78 -1.95 20.12
C ALA A 645 15.47 -1.76 21.48
N LYS A 646 14.72 -1.36 22.51
CA LYS A 646 15.22 -1.26 23.89
C LYS A 646 15.62 -2.62 24.43
N LYS A 647 14.75 -3.62 24.28
CA LYS A 647 15.03 -4.99 24.73
C LYS A 647 16.26 -5.57 24.04
N MET A 648 16.40 -5.36 22.73
CA MET A 648 17.59 -5.78 21.98
C MET A 648 18.85 -5.11 22.52
N ALA A 649 18.80 -3.81 22.84
CA ALA A 649 19.92 -3.11 23.46
C ALA A 649 20.28 -3.69 24.83
N GLU A 650 19.28 -3.99 25.68
CA GLU A 650 19.48 -4.64 26.99
C GLU A 650 20.12 -6.03 26.85
N ASP A 651 19.62 -6.85 25.92
CA ASP A 651 20.13 -8.20 25.67
C ASP A 651 21.59 -8.17 25.17
N ILE A 652 21.93 -7.24 24.27
CA ILE A 652 23.31 -7.02 23.79
C ILE A 652 24.24 -6.65 24.94
N VAL A 653 23.83 -5.71 25.80
CA VAL A 653 24.63 -5.29 26.96
C VAL A 653 24.88 -6.47 27.89
N LYS A 654 23.83 -7.23 28.21
CA LYS A 654 23.92 -8.39 29.10
C LYS A 654 24.84 -9.47 28.54
N GLU A 655 24.69 -9.83 27.27
CA GLU A 655 25.53 -10.84 26.63
C GLU A 655 27.00 -10.40 26.56
N ALA A 656 27.25 -9.12 26.30
CA ALA A 656 28.60 -8.56 26.29
C ALA A 656 29.26 -8.62 27.68
N GLU A 657 28.52 -8.30 28.75
CA GLU A 657 29.01 -8.41 30.12
C GLU A 657 29.30 -9.85 30.54
N GLU A 658 28.42 -10.79 30.19
CA GLU A 658 28.62 -12.22 30.46
C GLU A 658 29.86 -12.77 29.73
N LYS A 659 30.01 -12.46 28.43
CA LYS A 659 31.19 -12.89 27.65
C LYS A 659 32.50 -12.27 28.14
N TYR A 660 32.48 -10.99 28.51
CA TYR A 660 33.63 -10.34 29.12
C TYR A 660 34.03 -11.03 30.42
N SER A 661 33.07 -11.26 31.33
CA SER A 661 33.30 -11.95 32.60
C SER A 661 33.86 -13.37 32.41
N GLN A 662 33.34 -14.14 31.45
CA GLN A 662 33.86 -15.47 31.12
C GLN A 662 35.28 -15.43 30.56
N SER A 663 35.60 -14.43 29.72
CA SER A 663 36.92 -14.30 29.11
C SER A 663 37.98 -13.93 30.16
N VAL A 664 37.64 -13.03 31.09
CA VAL A 664 38.49 -12.70 32.24
C VAL A 664 38.75 -13.93 33.09
N LYS A 665 37.72 -14.70 33.45
CA LYS A 665 37.88 -15.95 34.22
C LYS A 665 38.79 -16.96 33.52
N LYS A 666 38.63 -17.17 32.21
CA LYS A 666 39.48 -18.07 31.42
C LYS A 666 40.94 -17.61 31.39
N ALA A 667 41.18 -16.30 31.26
CA ALA A 667 42.52 -15.74 31.30
C ALA A 667 43.19 -15.97 32.67
N GLU A 668 42.44 -15.77 33.77
CA GLU A 668 42.91 -16.04 35.13
C GLU A 668 43.18 -17.54 35.38
N GLU A 669 42.30 -18.42 34.93
CA GLU A 669 42.46 -19.88 35.03
C GLU A 669 43.68 -20.36 34.24
N ALA A 670 43.85 -19.91 32.99
CA ALA A 670 45.00 -20.25 32.16
C ALA A 670 46.31 -19.77 32.79
N LYS A 671 46.32 -18.54 33.35
CA LYS A 671 47.46 -18.01 34.10
C LYS A 671 47.78 -18.88 35.33
N LYS A 672 46.77 -19.31 36.08
CA LYS A 672 46.94 -20.18 37.26
C LYS A 672 47.47 -21.58 36.91
N GLU A 673 46.93 -22.22 35.89
CA GLU A 673 47.40 -23.55 35.43
C GLU A 673 48.85 -23.51 34.93
N ALA A 674 49.17 -22.45 34.20
CA ALA A 674 50.51 -22.28 33.66
C ALA A 674 51.52 -21.88 34.75
N MET A 675 51.14 -21.09 35.77
CA MET A 675 51.96 -20.91 36.98
C MET A 675 52.22 -22.24 37.70
N THR A 676 51.20 -23.10 37.83
CA THR A 676 51.35 -24.42 38.47
C THR A 676 52.32 -25.31 37.69
N SER A 677 52.29 -25.25 36.36
CA SER A 677 53.22 -25.97 35.49
C SER A 677 54.64 -25.42 35.60
N LEU A 678 54.77 -24.10 35.67
CA LEU A 678 56.04 -23.42 35.87
C LEU A 678 56.68 -23.74 37.21
N GLU A 679 55.90 -23.87 38.30
CA GLU A 679 56.42 -24.32 39.60
C GLU A 679 57.02 -25.73 39.53
N LYS A 680 56.40 -26.64 38.76
CA LYS A 680 56.96 -27.98 38.52
C LYS A 680 58.28 -27.91 37.76
N VAL A 681 58.35 -27.07 36.72
CA VAL A 681 59.58 -26.87 35.95
C VAL A 681 60.68 -26.24 36.82
N LYS A 682 60.36 -25.24 37.65
CA LYS A 682 61.29 -24.65 38.62
C LYS A 682 61.80 -25.68 39.63
N LYS A 683 60.93 -26.59 40.09
CA LYS A 683 61.33 -27.69 40.96
C LYS A 683 62.33 -28.62 40.27
N SER A 684 62.03 -29.08 39.06
CA SER A 684 62.94 -29.93 38.27
C SER A 684 64.26 -29.23 37.94
N TYR A 685 64.22 -27.91 37.68
CA TYR A 685 65.41 -27.07 37.49
C TYR A 685 66.29 -27.05 38.74
N ASN A 686 65.70 -26.81 39.92
CA ASN A 686 66.44 -26.80 41.19
C ASN A 686 67.07 -28.17 41.47
N GLU A 687 66.33 -29.27 41.26
CA GLU A 687 66.86 -30.64 41.41
C GLU A 687 68.02 -30.93 40.43
N ALA A 688 67.95 -30.44 39.19
CA ALA A 688 69.02 -30.59 38.21
C ALA A 688 70.25 -29.73 38.58
N ARG A 689 70.03 -28.50 39.04
CA ARG A 689 71.07 -27.60 39.53
C ARG A 689 71.81 -28.19 40.73
N ASP A 690 71.09 -28.76 41.70
CA ASP A 690 71.70 -29.39 42.87
C ASP A 690 72.62 -30.56 42.47
N LYS A 691 72.21 -31.37 41.47
CA LYS A 691 73.06 -32.44 40.92
C LYS A 691 74.30 -31.92 40.19
N VAL A 692 74.18 -30.81 39.45
CA VAL A 692 75.34 -30.19 38.79
C VAL A 692 76.31 -29.64 39.84
N ILE A 693 75.81 -29.04 40.92
CA ILE A 693 76.63 -28.61 42.06
C ILE A 693 77.34 -29.81 42.68
N GLU A 694 76.65 -30.91 42.97
CA GLU A 694 77.28 -32.14 43.49
C GLU A 694 78.35 -32.70 42.55
N ALA A 695 78.09 -32.75 41.24
CA ALA A 695 79.06 -33.19 40.24
C ALA A 695 80.29 -32.29 40.20
N LYS A 696 80.11 -30.97 40.34
CA LYS A 696 81.20 -29.99 40.44
C LYS A 696 82.09 -30.25 41.67
N LYS A 697 81.48 -30.60 42.82
CA LYS A 697 82.24 -31.02 44.02
C LYS A 697 83.04 -32.29 43.77
N MET A 698 82.44 -33.31 43.15
CA MET A 698 83.12 -34.58 42.82
C MET A 698 84.26 -34.39 41.82
N ALA A 699 84.17 -33.39 40.94
CA ALA A 699 85.20 -33.01 40.00
C ALA A 699 86.39 -32.26 40.63
N GLY A 700 86.28 -31.84 41.89
CA GLY A 700 87.29 -31.01 42.58
C GLY A 700 87.33 -29.56 42.08
N LEU A 701 86.19 -29.04 41.61
CA LEU A 701 86.02 -27.69 41.04
C LEU A 701 85.37 -26.70 42.03
N GLU A 702 85.47 -26.94 43.34
CA GLU A 702 85.06 -25.99 44.37
C GLU A 702 86.07 -24.85 44.58
#